data_AF-A0A7V4IGH2-F1
#
_entry.id   AF-A0A7V4IGH2-F1
#
_cell.length_a   1.000
_cell.length_b   1.000
_cell.length_c   1.000
_cell.angle_alpha   90.00
_cell.angle_beta   90.00
_cell.angle_gamma   90.00
#
_symmetry.space_group_name_H-M   'P 1'
#
loop_
_entity.id
_entity.type
_entity.pdbx_description
1 polymer ?
#
loop_
_entity_poly.entity_id
_entity_poly.type
_entity_poly.pdbx_seq_one_letter_code
_entity_poly.pdbx_strand_id
1 'polypeptide(L)'
;MSSGSPRLRFLGMIGNGRTCALIDPGGSVDWLCLPRFDSPSVLGRLLDPLGGSFRVEPESAAPQLAPHQAYRPDTAIIETIHANPDGDILSIADWMPWGTAGLSRLVRGLRPGARARAILEPAFDYRRGRHRVALSQERVRGLAFTRIIMSCNEQALHLWFPASAGAVRIRPGIRGHGEAHIHLDLARPAPLWLAHTTRDEPPAPPPEPFSSLDAEERAWRSWLSRSSYHGPHRELFRRSLVAMRLLCYQPSGAILAAATCSLSQHPGAGAAYDYRFCWIRDGAYAASALAEAGYPDEARAFVDFAFSVMDRECGKKPWQPLYGIGGERDCAEEELWHLEGFLGDAPVRIGNLAYVQIQNDLEGEVLEALWDLYLATRDTRLLAERFDDVRRVMEYVRARWRDPDSGLWELRGFVGHYTHSKTMCFCAADRASRMARALGREREAAAFQSLAEEIRAAVLAEGFNDRLGAFGMAFGVPLLDSSVLAIPLTGLLPASDQRVERTVRRIEEELTVADMVQRNPFERSLFQLVTFWLARVHALRGDGARASQIIDACTRHATDLGLFFEHLLSDPETPRPRIPALARTARDLFLGHGSLAAFADFSAMLWRYFRHRHPTARKPRRPRLGPEAARLFRGNFPQLFSHEGLVRSLLSLERFQRPVAPSEP
;
A
#
# COMPACT_ATOMS: atom_id res chain seq x y z
N MET A 1 -15.83 -21.19 -17.68
CA MET A 1 -15.05 -20.95 -16.46
C MET A 1 -13.66 -20.54 -16.89
N SER A 2 -13.31 -19.26 -16.90
CA SER A 2 -11.98 -18.83 -17.35
C SER A 2 -10.95 -19.24 -16.30
N SER A 3 -10.06 -20.15 -16.69
CA SER A 3 -8.86 -20.50 -15.96
C SER A 3 -7.96 -19.28 -15.74
N GLY A 4 -7.53 -19.04 -14.50
CA GLY A 4 -6.10 -18.82 -14.28
C GLY A 4 -5.64 -17.62 -13.45
N SER A 5 -6.38 -16.52 -13.33
CA SER A 5 -5.91 -15.36 -12.55
C SER A 5 -6.32 -15.46 -11.07
N PRO A 6 -5.38 -15.31 -10.12
CA PRO A 6 -5.72 -15.28 -8.70
C PRO A 6 -6.65 -14.10 -8.43
N ARG A 7 -7.76 -14.35 -7.73
CA ARG A 7 -8.61 -13.26 -7.25
C ARG A 7 -7.97 -12.73 -5.97
N LEU A 8 -7.49 -11.48 -5.99
CA LEU A 8 -6.80 -10.84 -4.85
C LEU A 8 -7.50 -11.07 -3.51
N ARG A 9 -8.85 -11.09 -3.50
CA ARG A 9 -9.67 -11.31 -2.29
C ARG A 9 -9.41 -12.63 -1.57
N PHE A 10 -8.78 -13.59 -2.22
CA PHE A 10 -8.48 -14.90 -1.65
C PHE A 10 -7.01 -15.10 -1.32
N LEU A 11 -6.14 -14.13 -1.58
CA LEU A 11 -4.72 -14.27 -1.26
C LEU A 11 -4.47 -13.99 0.22
N GLY A 12 -3.84 -14.95 0.90
CA GLY A 12 -3.33 -14.76 2.24
C GLY A 12 -1.89 -14.27 2.25
N MET A 13 -1.58 -13.27 3.08
CA MET A 13 -0.21 -12.78 3.29
C MET A 13 0.42 -13.47 4.50
N ILE A 14 1.63 -14.00 4.33
CA ILE A 14 2.50 -14.47 5.41
C ILE A 14 3.86 -13.77 5.29
N GLY A 15 4.61 -13.64 6.38
CA GLY A 15 5.89 -12.93 6.35
C GLY A 15 6.58 -12.94 7.70
N ASN A 16 7.72 -12.26 7.78
CA ASN A 16 8.62 -12.34 8.93
C ASN A 16 9.41 -11.04 9.20
N GLY A 17 8.88 -9.91 8.75
CA GLY A 17 9.54 -8.60 8.86
C GLY A 17 10.79 -8.42 7.99
N ARG A 18 11.19 -9.40 7.17
CA ARG A 18 12.21 -9.22 6.12
C ARG A 18 11.62 -9.25 4.72
N THR A 19 10.63 -10.11 4.53
CA THR A 19 9.82 -10.20 3.31
C THR A 19 8.47 -10.85 3.63
N CYS A 20 7.64 -11.03 2.60
CA CYS A 20 6.38 -11.73 2.66
C CYS A 20 6.15 -12.60 1.42
N ALA A 21 5.21 -13.54 1.56
CA ALA A 21 4.67 -14.35 0.49
C ALA A 21 3.14 -14.19 0.41
N LEU A 22 2.57 -14.26 -0.80
CA LEU A 22 1.12 -14.35 -1.00
C LEU A 22 0.70 -15.76 -1.40
N ILE A 23 -0.25 -16.32 -0.67
CA ILE A 23 -0.69 -17.71 -0.74
C ILE A 23 -2.10 -17.77 -1.33
N ASP A 24 -2.23 -18.42 -2.48
CA ASP A 24 -3.49 -18.73 -3.13
C ASP A 24 -4.13 -19.99 -2.52
N PRO A 25 -5.46 -20.03 -2.36
CA PRO A 25 -6.16 -21.17 -1.77
C PRO A 25 -6.04 -22.46 -2.61
N GLY A 26 -5.56 -22.39 -3.84
CA GLY A 26 -5.11 -23.54 -4.62
C GLY A 26 -3.81 -24.18 -4.12
N GLY A 27 -3.23 -23.71 -3.00
CA GLY A 27 -1.98 -24.22 -2.43
C GLY A 27 -0.73 -23.65 -3.11
N SER A 28 -0.84 -22.50 -3.78
CA SER A 28 0.25 -21.88 -4.54
C SER A 28 0.79 -20.63 -3.85
N VAL A 29 2.11 -20.49 -3.83
CA VAL A 29 2.78 -19.22 -3.54
C VAL A 29 2.92 -18.46 -4.85
N ASP A 30 2.20 -17.35 -4.97
CA ASP A 30 2.06 -16.59 -6.23
C ASP A 30 2.90 -15.33 -6.28
N TRP A 31 3.33 -14.85 -5.11
CA TRP A 31 4.17 -13.69 -4.96
C TRP A 31 5.20 -13.95 -3.88
N LEU A 32 6.47 -13.78 -4.21
CA LEU A 32 7.58 -13.88 -3.28
C LEU A 32 8.78 -13.09 -3.82
N CYS A 33 9.23 -12.11 -3.04
CA CYS A 33 10.46 -11.36 -3.27
C CYS A 33 11.49 -11.79 -2.21
N LEU A 34 12.71 -12.08 -2.61
CA LEU A 34 13.77 -12.52 -1.70
C LEU A 34 15.09 -11.81 -2.06
N PRO A 35 15.89 -11.39 -1.07
CA PRO A 35 15.69 -11.58 0.37
C PRO A 35 14.80 -10.53 1.06
N ARG A 36 14.46 -9.43 0.36
CA ARG A 36 13.69 -8.28 0.87
C ARG A 36 12.38 -8.09 0.11
N PHE A 37 11.45 -7.33 0.68
CA PHE A 37 10.21 -6.94 0.00
C PHE A 37 10.44 -6.24 -1.36
N ASP A 38 11.38 -5.30 -1.39
CA ASP A 38 11.74 -4.49 -2.57
C ASP A 38 12.75 -5.20 -3.52
N SER A 39 13.14 -6.44 -3.20
CA SER A 39 13.96 -7.24 -4.12
C SER A 39 13.17 -7.63 -5.37
N PRO A 40 13.86 -7.96 -6.48
CA PRO A 40 13.20 -8.56 -7.63
C PRO A 40 12.45 -9.83 -7.26
N SER A 41 11.27 -10.02 -7.86
CA SER A 41 10.47 -11.22 -7.60
C SER A 41 11.22 -12.48 -8.02
N VAL A 42 11.08 -13.53 -7.20
CA VAL A 42 11.49 -14.90 -7.56
C VAL A 42 10.29 -15.77 -7.92
N LEU A 43 9.12 -15.44 -7.35
CA LEU A 43 7.80 -15.91 -7.74
C LEU A 43 6.92 -14.69 -7.96
N GLY A 44 6.33 -14.58 -9.15
CA GLY A 44 5.63 -13.41 -9.65
C GLY A 44 4.39 -13.78 -10.45
N ARG A 45 3.79 -14.96 -10.21
CA ARG A 45 2.53 -15.40 -10.84
C ARG A 45 1.40 -14.39 -10.70
N LEU A 46 1.43 -13.58 -9.64
CA LEU A 46 0.52 -12.45 -9.45
C LEU A 46 0.52 -11.48 -10.65
N LEU A 47 1.68 -11.20 -11.26
CA LEU A 47 1.81 -10.22 -12.33
C LEU A 47 1.71 -10.81 -13.72
N ASP A 48 2.00 -12.10 -13.87
CA ASP A 48 2.02 -12.81 -15.14
C ASP A 48 1.88 -14.32 -14.88
N PRO A 49 1.03 -15.08 -15.60
CA PRO A 49 0.88 -16.52 -15.37
C PRO A 49 2.19 -17.31 -15.48
N LEU A 50 3.17 -16.80 -16.23
CA LEU A 50 4.51 -17.38 -16.41
C LEU A 50 5.56 -16.76 -15.49
N GLY A 51 5.15 -15.87 -14.58
CA GLY A 51 5.97 -15.23 -13.55
C GLY A 51 6.42 -16.19 -12.44
N GLY A 52 6.12 -17.48 -12.52
CA GLY A 52 6.62 -18.50 -11.61
C GLY A 52 5.85 -18.62 -10.30
N SER A 53 5.78 -19.83 -9.76
CA SER A 53 5.02 -20.15 -8.54
C SER A 53 5.62 -21.32 -7.75
N PHE A 54 5.19 -21.49 -6.51
CA PHE A 54 5.46 -22.70 -5.74
C PHE A 54 4.14 -23.33 -5.29
N ARG A 55 3.72 -24.40 -5.98
CA ARG A 55 2.43 -25.05 -5.77
C ARG A 55 2.56 -26.34 -4.99
N VAL A 56 1.60 -26.62 -4.12
CA VAL A 56 1.36 -27.95 -3.54
C VAL A 56 -0.09 -28.30 -3.78
N GLU A 57 -0.34 -29.47 -4.37
CA GLU A 57 -1.67 -29.94 -4.72
C GLU A 57 -1.81 -31.46 -4.51
N PRO A 58 -3.01 -31.99 -4.23
CA PRO A 58 -3.28 -33.43 -4.22
C PRO A 58 -2.97 -34.11 -5.57
N GLU A 59 -2.46 -35.35 -5.56
CA GLU A 59 -2.26 -36.14 -6.79
C GLU A 59 -3.52 -36.87 -7.28
N SER A 60 -4.60 -36.84 -6.49
CA SER A 60 -5.84 -37.54 -6.83
C SER A 60 -6.45 -37.02 -8.14
N ALA A 61 -6.94 -37.94 -8.97
CA ALA A 61 -7.69 -37.62 -10.18
C ALA A 61 -9.15 -37.21 -9.88
N ALA A 62 -9.60 -37.38 -8.63
CA ALA A 62 -10.95 -37.01 -8.21
C ALA A 62 -11.15 -35.48 -8.26
N PRO A 63 -12.36 -35.00 -8.56
CA PRO A 63 -12.66 -33.58 -8.49
C PRO A 63 -12.40 -33.04 -7.08
N GLN A 64 -11.73 -31.90 -6.97
CA GLN A 64 -11.54 -31.24 -5.69
C GLN A 64 -12.79 -30.45 -5.30
N LEU A 65 -13.13 -30.51 -4.01
CA LEU A 65 -14.05 -29.56 -3.39
C LEU A 65 -13.39 -28.16 -3.33
N ALA A 66 -14.20 -27.13 -3.09
CA ALA A 66 -13.66 -25.80 -2.89
C ALA A 66 -12.65 -25.80 -1.72
N PRO A 67 -11.43 -25.28 -1.91
CA PRO A 67 -10.45 -25.20 -0.84
C PRO A 67 -10.96 -24.33 0.31
N HIS A 68 -10.61 -24.71 1.53
CA HIS A 68 -10.79 -23.86 2.70
C HIS A 68 -9.43 -23.31 3.13
N GLN A 69 -9.30 -21.99 3.18
CA GLN A 69 -8.08 -21.32 3.62
C GLN A 69 -8.40 -20.40 4.80
N ALA A 70 -7.63 -20.49 5.87
CA ALA A 70 -7.77 -19.63 7.04
C ALA A 70 -6.43 -19.43 7.73
N TYR A 71 -6.26 -18.29 8.38
CA TYR A 71 -5.16 -18.12 9.31
C TYR A 71 -5.40 -18.94 10.58
N ARG A 72 -4.33 -19.51 11.14
CA ARG A 72 -4.38 -19.98 12.52
C ARG A 72 -4.68 -18.79 13.44
N PRO A 73 -5.57 -18.92 14.43
CA PRO A 73 -6.00 -17.81 15.27
C PRO A 73 -4.82 -17.05 15.88
N ASP A 74 -4.87 -15.72 15.78
CA ASP A 74 -3.86 -14.80 16.32
C ASP A 74 -2.44 -14.97 15.75
N THR A 75 -2.30 -15.44 14.51
CA THR A 75 -0.99 -15.62 13.85
C THR A 75 -0.98 -15.18 12.39
N ALA A 76 0.23 -15.10 11.82
CA ALA A 76 0.48 -15.03 10.37
C ALA A 76 0.79 -16.40 9.75
N ILE A 77 0.35 -17.50 10.38
CA ILE A 77 0.44 -18.85 9.82
C ILE A 77 -0.87 -19.12 9.10
N ILE A 78 -0.80 -19.50 7.83
CA ILE A 78 -2.00 -19.81 7.05
C ILE A 78 -2.10 -21.32 6.81
N GLU A 79 -3.32 -21.84 6.95
CA GLU A 79 -3.63 -23.24 6.70
C GLU A 79 -4.62 -23.36 5.56
N THR A 80 -4.25 -24.11 4.53
CA THR A 80 -5.07 -24.41 3.35
C THR A 80 -5.42 -25.89 3.36
N ILE A 81 -6.72 -26.20 3.22
CA ILE A 81 -7.25 -27.55 3.22
C ILE A 81 -7.86 -27.84 1.83
N HIS A 82 -7.34 -28.85 1.16
CA HIS A 82 -7.94 -29.44 -0.04
C HIS A 82 -8.62 -30.75 0.33
N ALA A 83 -9.85 -30.92 -0.12
CA ALA A 83 -10.60 -32.16 0.07
C ALA A 83 -11.21 -32.63 -1.25
N ASN A 84 -11.42 -33.93 -1.41
CA ASN A 84 -12.21 -34.49 -2.50
C ASN A 84 -13.45 -35.24 -1.94
N PRO A 85 -14.47 -35.52 -2.78
CA PRO A 85 -15.66 -36.28 -2.36
C PRO A 85 -15.37 -37.69 -1.84
N ASP A 86 -14.27 -38.30 -2.29
CA ASP A 86 -13.84 -39.63 -1.82
C ASP A 86 -13.27 -39.56 -0.39
N GLY A 87 -13.05 -38.35 0.12
CA GLY A 87 -12.68 -38.01 1.48
C GLY A 87 -11.17 -37.93 1.73
N ASP A 88 -10.34 -37.90 0.69
CA ASP A 88 -8.94 -37.52 0.83
C ASP A 88 -8.86 -36.06 1.24
N ILE A 89 -8.07 -35.79 2.29
CA ILE A 89 -7.87 -34.44 2.80
C ILE A 89 -6.36 -34.18 2.89
N LEU A 90 -5.95 -33.07 2.27
CA LEU A 90 -4.62 -32.52 2.31
C LEU A 90 -4.66 -31.21 3.10
N SER A 91 -3.82 -31.07 4.12
CA SER A 91 -3.58 -29.79 4.81
C SER A 91 -2.17 -29.28 4.48
N ILE A 92 -2.07 -27.98 4.22
CA ILE A 92 -0.83 -27.25 3.98
C ILE A 92 -0.79 -26.08 4.97
N ALA A 93 0.16 -26.12 5.90
CA ALA A 93 0.45 -24.98 6.77
C ALA A 93 1.68 -24.22 6.23
N ASP A 94 1.51 -22.94 5.91
CA ASP A 94 2.55 -22.07 5.37
C ASP A 94 2.91 -20.96 6.38
N TRP A 95 4.21 -20.77 6.63
CA TRP A 95 4.72 -19.70 7.49
C TRP A 95 6.15 -19.30 7.11
N MET A 96 6.58 -18.11 7.55
CA MET A 96 7.94 -17.62 7.34
C MET A 96 8.63 -17.44 8.69
N PRO A 97 9.63 -18.25 9.05
CA PRO A 97 10.35 -18.09 10.32
C PRO A 97 11.06 -16.74 10.42
N TRP A 98 10.96 -16.08 11.58
CA TRP A 98 11.68 -14.84 11.88
C TRP A 98 13.20 -14.97 11.68
N GLY A 99 13.84 -13.91 11.20
CA GLY A 99 15.29 -13.85 11.00
C GLY A 99 15.82 -14.63 9.79
N THR A 100 14.95 -15.21 8.97
CA THR A 100 15.34 -15.98 7.78
C THR A 100 14.89 -15.31 6.48
N ALA A 101 15.54 -15.63 5.36
CA ALA A 101 15.04 -15.33 4.02
C ALA A 101 14.42 -16.61 3.42
N GLY A 102 13.39 -17.15 4.07
CA GLY A 102 12.82 -18.42 3.65
C GLY A 102 11.37 -18.67 4.09
N LEU A 103 10.76 -19.64 3.43
CA LEU A 103 9.38 -20.08 3.55
C LEU A 103 9.35 -21.54 4.00
N SER A 104 8.60 -21.81 5.07
CA SER A 104 8.29 -23.17 5.51
C SER A 104 6.89 -23.56 5.10
N ARG A 105 6.75 -24.79 4.59
CA ARG A 105 5.46 -25.41 4.27
C ARG A 105 5.41 -26.78 4.90
N LEU A 106 4.34 -27.11 5.62
CA LEU A 106 4.14 -28.44 6.20
C LEU A 106 2.94 -29.10 5.56
N VAL A 107 3.21 -30.13 4.75
CA VAL A 107 2.19 -30.85 3.99
C VAL A 107 1.77 -32.12 4.73
N ARG A 108 0.46 -32.32 4.93
CA ARG A 108 -0.08 -33.46 5.67
C ARG A 108 -1.23 -34.10 4.91
N GLY A 109 -1.14 -35.41 4.69
CA GLY A 109 -2.28 -36.23 4.32
C GLY A 109 -3.01 -36.68 5.59
N LEU A 110 -4.33 -36.50 5.64
CA LEU A 110 -5.14 -36.94 6.80
C LEU A 110 -5.63 -38.40 6.67
N ARG A 111 -5.26 -39.08 5.59
CA ARG A 111 -5.56 -40.50 5.35
C ARG A 111 -4.30 -41.28 4.94
N PRO A 112 -4.20 -42.56 5.30
CA PRO A 112 -3.14 -43.43 4.80
C PRO A 112 -3.11 -43.47 3.27
N GLY A 113 -1.91 -43.41 2.69
CA GLY A 113 -1.74 -43.45 1.23
C GLY A 113 -2.00 -42.13 0.50
N ALA A 114 -2.30 -41.04 1.22
CA ALA A 114 -2.40 -39.72 0.63
C ALA A 114 -1.10 -39.33 -0.10
N ARG A 115 -1.26 -38.73 -1.28
CA ARG A 115 -0.16 -38.25 -2.11
C ARG A 115 -0.39 -36.82 -2.55
N ALA A 116 0.68 -36.06 -2.62
CA ALA A 116 0.66 -34.70 -3.11
C ALA A 116 1.81 -34.47 -4.08
N ARG A 117 1.65 -33.47 -4.94
CA ARG A 117 2.69 -32.98 -5.83
C ARG A 117 3.06 -31.58 -5.41
N ALA A 118 4.36 -31.34 -5.21
CA ALA A 118 4.91 -30.01 -5.03
C ALA A 118 5.65 -29.59 -6.31
N ILE A 119 5.34 -28.41 -6.85
CA ILE A 119 5.90 -27.89 -8.10
C ILE A 119 6.53 -26.54 -7.81
N LEU A 120 7.85 -26.44 -7.95
CA LEU A 120 8.59 -25.17 -7.84
C LEU A 120 9.05 -24.71 -9.22
N GLU A 121 8.58 -23.52 -9.62
CA GLU A 121 8.81 -22.91 -10.92
C GLU A 121 9.27 -21.45 -10.69
N PRO A 122 10.54 -21.17 -10.36
CA PRO A 122 10.96 -19.80 -10.12
C PRO A 122 11.14 -19.03 -11.42
N ALA A 123 10.84 -17.74 -11.36
CA ALA A 123 11.09 -16.79 -12.43
C ALA A 123 11.87 -15.59 -11.89
N PHE A 124 13.17 -15.80 -11.68
CA PHE A 124 14.07 -14.80 -11.13
C PHE A 124 14.01 -13.47 -11.89
N ASP A 125 14.10 -12.38 -11.12
CA ASP A 125 14.15 -11.02 -11.62
C ASP A 125 12.98 -10.70 -12.56
N TYR A 126 11.75 -10.97 -12.10
CA TYR A 126 10.54 -10.78 -12.90
C TYR A 126 10.62 -11.52 -14.24
N ARG A 127 11.11 -12.76 -14.20
CA ARG A 127 11.35 -13.63 -15.37
C ARG A 127 12.46 -13.16 -16.32
N ARG A 128 13.25 -12.13 -15.97
CA ARG A 128 14.43 -11.73 -16.78
C ARG A 128 15.61 -12.68 -16.59
N GLY A 129 15.72 -13.30 -15.41
CA GLY A 129 16.81 -14.20 -15.03
C GLY A 129 16.63 -15.63 -15.52
N ARG A 130 17.70 -16.22 -16.08
CA ARG A 130 17.78 -17.65 -16.37
C ARG A 130 18.50 -18.36 -15.23
N HIS A 131 18.02 -19.54 -14.85
CA HIS A 131 18.60 -20.31 -13.76
C HIS A 131 19.09 -21.69 -14.18
N ARG A 132 20.00 -22.23 -13.38
CA ARG A 132 20.45 -23.63 -13.43
C ARG A 132 19.84 -24.40 -12.28
N VAL A 133 19.62 -25.69 -12.48
CA VAL A 133 19.11 -26.59 -11.44
C VAL A 133 20.17 -27.63 -11.10
N ALA A 134 20.42 -27.82 -9.80
CA ALA A 134 21.25 -28.89 -9.27
C ALA A 134 20.53 -29.63 -8.15
N LEU A 135 20.90 -30.89 -7.94
CA LEU A 135 20.40 -31.74 -6.87
C LEU A 135 21.55 -32.12 -5.94
N SER A 136 21.27 -32.17 -4.65
CA SER A 136 22.19 -32.67 -3.63
C SER A 136 21.44 -33.55 -2.63
N GLN A 137 22.13 -34.55 -2.09
CA GLN A 137 21.68 -35.32 -0.93
C GLN A 137 22.52 -34.90 0.25
N GLU A 138 21.90 -34.57 1.38
CA GLU A 138 22.63 -34.14 2.57
C GLU A 138 21.96 -34.57 3.86
N ARG A 139 22.71 -34.52 4.96
CA ARG A 139 22.20 -34.79 6.31
C ARG A 139 22.17 -33.51 7.11
N VAL A 140 21.01 -33.14 7.61
CA VAL A 140 20.80 -32.00 8.50
C VAL A 140 20.27 -32.54 9.82
N ARG A 141 20.98 -32.30 10.92
CA ARG A 141 20.60 -32.77 12.28
C ARG A 141 20.31 -34.29 12.33
N GLY A 142 21.08 -35.08 11.57
CA GLY A 142 20.95 -36.54 11.48
C GLY A 142 19.88 -37.05 10.49
N LEU A 143 18.98 -36.18 10.02
CA LEU A 143 17.94 -36.51 9.05
C LEU A 143 18.43 -36.34 7.61
N ALA A 144 18.03 -37.25 6.72
CA ALA A 144 18.40 -37.19 5.31
C ALA A 144 17.43 -36.29 4.52
N PHE A 145 17.98 -35.35 3.77
CA PHE A 145 17.24 -34.42 2.91
C PHE A 145 17.73 -34.49 1.48
N THR A 146 16.78 -34.33 0.55
CA THR A 146 17.10 -33.93 -0.83
C THR A 146 17.02 -32.41 -0.91
N ARG A 147 18.06 -31.77 -1.46
CA ARG A 147 18.10 -30.34 -1.75
C ARG A 147 18.08 -30.10 -3.25
N ILE A 148 17.14 -29.28 -3.70
CA ILE A 148 17.11 -28.72 -5.05
C ILE A 148 17.68 -27.31 -4.98
N ILE A 149 18.67 -27.00 -5.81
CA ILE A 149 19.33 -25.70 -5.89
C ILE A 149 19.00 -25.09 -7.24
N MET A 150 18.40 -23.90 -7.24
CA MET A 150 18.06 -23.13 -8.44
C MET A 150 18.83 -21.82 -8.41
N SER A 151 19.90 -21.71 -9.21
CA SER A 151 20.84 -20.58 -9.16
C SER A 151 20.70 -19.66 -10.38
N CYS A 152 20.57 -18.36 -10.14
CA CYS A 152 20.54 -17.31 -11.14
C CYS A 152 21.51 -16.20 -10.74
N ASN A 153 22.53 -15.94 -11.55
CA ASN A 153 23.59 -14.97 -11.24
C ASN A 153 24.21 -15.25 -9.84
N GLU A 154 24.12 -14.28 -8.94
CA GLU A 154 24.65 -14.35 -7.56
C GLU A 154 23.61 -14.80 -6.54
N GLN A 155 22.42 -15.20 -6.98
CA GLN A 155 21.33 -15.66 -6.13
C GLN A 155 21.09 -17.16 -6.31
N ALA A 156 20.65 -17.82 -5.23
CA ALA A 156 20.15 -19.18 -5.30
C ALA A 156 18.91 -19.36 -4.41
N LEU A 157 17.95 -20.12 -4.93
CA LEU A 157 16.88 -20.72 -4.15
C LEU A 157 17.25 -22.16 -3.83
N HIS A 158 17.02 -22.55 -2.60
CA HIS A 158 17.27 -23.90 -2.11
C HIS A 158 15.99 -24.47 -1.53
N LEU A 159 15.52 -25.59 -2.08
CA LEU A 159 14.35 -26.29 -1.59
C LEU A 159 14.77 -27.63 -0.98
N TRP A 160 14.55 -27.79 0.33
CA TRP A 160 14.73 -29.05 1.04
C TRP A 160 13.41 -29.75 1.26
N PHE A 161 13.45 -31.07 1.15
CA PHE A 161 12.39 -31.97 1.59
C PHE A 161 13.02 -33.29 2.08
N PRO A 162 12.38 -34.04 3.00
CA PRO A 162 12.95 -35.29 3.49
C PRO A 162 13.20 -36.27 2.35
N ALA A 163 14.36 -36.93 2.33
CA ALA A 163 14.69 -37.90 1.28
C ALA A 163 13.71 -39.09 1.24
N SER A 164 13.04 -39.38 2.36
CA SER A 164 11.99 -40.40 2.46
C SER A 164 10.62 -39.93 1.96
N ALA A 165 10.41 -38.62 1.80
CA ALA A 165 9.10 -38.06 1.51
C ALA A 165 8.72 -38.19 0.04
N GLY A 166 9.65 -38.40 -0.88
CA GLY A 166 9.31 -38.37 -2.29
C GLY A 166 10.45 -38.46 -3.28
N ALA A 167 10.08 -38.62 -4.55
CA ALA A 167 10.99 -38.57 -5.68
C ALA A 167 10.88 -37.21 -6.39
N VAL A 168 12.01 -36.73 -6.93
CA VAL A 168 12.09 -35.47 -7.69
C VAL A 168 12.29 -35.73 -9.18
N ARG A 169 11.57 -34.99 -10.01
CA ARG A 169 11.78 -34.90 -11.45
C ARG A 169 12.04 -33.45 -11.84
N ILE A 170 13.20 -33.19 -12.42
CA ILE A 170 13.53 -31.89 -13.00
C ILE A 170 13.03 -31.84 -14.43
N ARG A 171 12.28 -30.81 -14.79
CA ARG A 171 11.83 -30.55 -16.16
C ARG A 171 12.53 -29.29 -16.70
N PRO A 172 13.06 -29.33 -17.92
CA PRO A 172 13.45 -28.10 -18.60
C PRO A 172 12.18 -27.31 -18.90
N GLY A 173 11.97 -26.17 -18.23
CA GLY A 173 10.84 -25.30 -18.56
C GLY A 173 11.15 -24.37 -19.72
N ILE A 174 10.17 -23.55 -20.07
CA ILE A 174 10.20 -22.70 -21.27
C ILE A 174 11.35 -21.68 -21.17
N ARG A 175 12.11 -21.48 -22.25
CA ARG A 175 13.18 -20.45 -22.35
C ARG A 175 14.30 -20.51 -21.29
N GLY A 176 14.51 -21.67 -20.66
CA GLY A 176 15.59 -21.85 -19.67
C GLY A 176 15.17 -21.59 -18.22
N HIS A 177 13.87 -21.55 -17.95
CA HIS A 177 13.32 -21.54 -16.59
C HIS A 177 13.02 -22.98 -16.16
N GLY A 178 13.98 -23.69 -15.55
CA GLY A 178 13.78 -25.08 -15.10
C GLY A 178 12.75 -25.21 -13.98
N GLU A 179 11.97 -26.29 -13.98
CA GLU A 179 10.94 -26.59 -12.98
C GLU A 179 11.31 -27.84 -12.19
N ALA A 180 10.98 -27.88 -10.90
CA ALA A 180 11.12 -29.08 -10.09
C ALA A 180 9.74 -29.61 -9.69
N HIS A 181 9.47 -30.87 -10.05
CA HIS A 181 8.25 -31.61 -9.70
C HIS A 181 8.62 -32.66 -8.66
N ILE A 182 8.03 -32.57 -7.47
CA ILE A 182 8.31 -33.44 -6.33
C ILE A 182 7.03 -34.22 -6.03
N HIS A 183 7.11 -35.54 -6.12
CA HIS A 183 6.01 -36.45 -5.81
C HIS A 183 6.14 -36.86 -4.34
N LEU A 184 5.20 -36.44 -3.50
CA LEU A 184 5.21 -36.63 -2.06
C LEU A 184 4.34 -37.81 -1.64
N ASP A 185 4.92 -38.78 -0.96
CA ASP A 185 4.21 -39.81 -0.19
C ASP A 185 3.98 -39.30 1.23
N LEU A 186 2.71 -39.10 1.59
CA LEU A 186 2.31 -38.48 2.85
C LEU A 186 1.95 -39.52 3.92
N ALA A 187 2.58 -40.71 3.90
CA ALA A 187 2.58 -41.61 5.04
C ALA A 187 3.09 -40.95 6.34
N ARG A 188 3.90 -39.89 6.21
CA ARG A 188 4.28 -38.96 7.28
C ARG A 188 4.17 -37.51 6.75
N PRO A 189 4.03 -36.50 7.62
CA PRO A 189 4.09 -35.11 7.22
C PRO A 189 5.37 -34.79 6.44
N ALA A 190 5.23 -34.06 5.34
CA ALA A 190 6.33 -33.65 4.48
C ALA A 190 6.63 -32.14 4.68
N PRO A 191 7.66 -31.78 5.46
CA PRO A 191 8.14 -30.41 5.54
C PRO A 191 8.89 -30.03 4.26
N LEU A 192 8.57 -28.85 3.73
CA LEU A 192 9.27 -28.23 2.62
C LEU A 192 9.87 -26.91 3.12
N TRP A 193 11.18 -26.74 2.97
CA TRP A 193 11.88 -25.51 3.34
C TRP A 193 12.46 -24.87 2.10
N LEU A 194 12.02 -23.66 1.76
CA LEU A 194 12.55 -22.85 0.67
C LEU A 194 13.37 -21.71 1.27
N ALA A 195 14.68 -21.68 1.04
CA ALA A 195 15.55 -20.58 1.48
C ALA A 195 16.24 -19.89 0.32
N HIS A 196 16.57 -18.62 0.51
CA HIS A 196 17.36 -17.81 -0.41
C HIS A 196 18.76 -17.55 0.14
N THR A 197 19.75 -17.53 -0.75
CA THR A 197 21.12 -17.07 -0.47
C THR A 197 21.65 -16.17 -1.56
N THR A 198 22.57 -15.27 -1.20
CA THR A 198 23.49 -14.61 -2.13
C THR A 198 24.85 -15.34 -2.15
N ARG A 199 25.72 -15.04 -3.13
CA ARG A 199 26.97 -15.74 -3.46
C ARG A 199 27.86 -16.12 -2.26
N ASP A 200 27.86 -15.31 -1.19
CA ASP A 200 28.81 -15.43 -0.08
C ASP A 200 28.17 -15.93 1.23
N GLU A 201 26.87 -16.25 1.23
CA GLU A 201 26.15 -16.71 2.42
C GLU A 201 25.75 -18.19 2.30
N PRO A 202 26.15 -19.07 3.24
CA PRO A 202 25.62 -20.41 3.26
C PRO A 202 24.12 -20.37 3.56
N PRO A 203 23.31 -21.26 2.95
CA PRO A 203 21.88 -21.28 3.24
C PRO A 203 21.61 -21.62 4.70
N ALA A 204 20.60 -20.95 5.28
CA ALA A 204 20.05 -21.38 6.54
C ALA A 204 19.54 -22.82 6.42
N PRO A 205 20.04 -23.76 7.25
CA PRO A 205 19.60 -25.15 7.19
C PRO A 205 18.11 -25.25 7.50
N PRO A 206 17.41 -26.29 7.02
CA PRO A 206 16.03 -26.57 7.36
C PRO A 206 15.77 -26.44 8.87
N PRO A 207 14.76 -25.63 9.28
CA PRO A 207 14.33 -25.62 10.66
C PRO A 207 13.67 -26.96 11.01
N GLU A 208 13.71 -27.34 12.28
CA GLU A 208 12.93 -28.50 12.77
C GLU A 208 11.44 -28.14 12.68
N PRO A 209 10.67 -28.78 11.77
CA PRO A 209 9.45 -28.20 11.22
C PRO A 209 8.36 -28.04 12.28
N PHE A 210 8.14 -29.05 13.11
CA PHE A 210 7.13 -29.00 14.16
C PHE A 210 7.50 -27.98 15.25
N SER A 211 8.74 -28.02 15.73
CA SER A 211 9.20 -27.06 16.75
C SER A 211 9.22 -25.62 16.23
N SER A 212 9.51 -25.42 14.94
CA SER A 212 9.50 -24.10 14.31
C SER A 212 8.09 -23.56 14.19
N LEU A 213 7.13 -24.38 13.79
CA LEU A 213 5.72 -24.01 13.73
C LEU A 213 5.19 -23.63 15.11
N ASP A 214 5.48 -24.44 16.13
CA ASP A 214 5.04 -24.17 17.50
C ASP A 214 5.70 -22.89 18.08
N ALA A 215 6.98 -22.66 17.76
CA ALA A 215 7.68 -21.44 18.15
C ALA A 215 7.08 -20.20 17.47
N GLU A 216 6.74 -20.30 16.19
CA GLU A 216 6.10 -19.24 15.41
C GLU A 216 4.73 -18.89 15.99
N GLU A 217 3.89 -19.89 16.31
CA GLU A 217 2.59 -19.66 16.96
C GLU A 217 2.71 -18.94 18.29
N ARG A 218 3.64 -19.38 19.15
CA ARG A 218 3.88 -18.75 20.45
C ARG A 218 4.35 -17.31 20.30
N ALA A 219 5.26 -17.05 19.35
CA ALA A 219 5.78 -15.70 19.12
C ALA A 219 4.68 -14.73 18.66
N TRP A 220 3.80 -15.16 17.75
CA TRP A 220 2.67 -14.36 17.31
C TRP A 220 1.67 -14.08 18.42
N ARG A 221 1.21 -15.13 19.14
CA ARG A 221 0.25 -14.97 20.23
C ARG A 221 0.81 -14.11 21.37
N SER A 222 2.08 -14.29 21.72
CA SER A 222 2.77 -13.48 22.73
C SER A 222 2.81 -12.02 22.32
N TRP A 223 3.17 -11.72 21.06
CA TRP A 223 3.20 -10.34 20.58
C TRP A 223 1.81 -9.70 20.54
N LEU A 224 0.82 -10.44 20.04
CA LEU A 224 -0.55 -9.93 19.89
C LEU A 224 -1.29 -9.77 21.23
N SER A 225 -0.79 -10.39 22.30
CA SER A 225 -1.31 -10.24 23.65
C SER A 225 -1.13 -8.83 24.25
N ARG A 226 -0.22 -8.02 23.67
CA ARG A 226 0.07 -6.64 24.10
C ARG A 226 -0.98 -5.62 23.66
N SER A 227 -1.88 -5.99 22.74
CA SER A 227 -2.88 -5.07 22.19
C SER A 227 -3.75 -4.46 23.28
N SER A 228 -3.91 -3.13 23.24
CA SER A 228 -4.74 -2.36 24.18
C SER A 228 -6.24 -2.35 23.84
N TYR A 229 -6.64 -2.92 22.69
CA TYR A 229 -8.02 -2.80 22.20
C TYR A 229 -8.92 -3.98 22.63
N HIS A 230 -10.05 -3.63 23.24
CA HIS A 230 -11.06 -4.58 23.73
C HIS A 230 -12.48 -4.29 23.19
N GLY A 231 -12.60 -3.47 22.14
CA GLY A 231 -13.89 -3.06 21.57
C GLY A 231 -14.55 -4.10 20.64
N PRO A 232 -15.71 -3.74 20.03
CA PRO A 232 -16.55 -4.67 19.27
C PRO A 232 -15.88 -5.37 18.07
N HIS A 233 -14.89 -4.74 17.43
CA HIS A 233 -14.20 -5.28 16.25
C HIS A 233 -12.89 -5.98 16.58
N ARG A 234 -12.76 -6.54 17.79
CA ARG A 234 -11.49 -7.05 18.34
C ARG A 234 -10.74 -7.99 17.39
N GLU A 235 -11.43 -8.95 16.78
CA GLU A 235 -10.79 -9.94 15.92
C GLU A 235 -10.22 -9.32 14.64
N LEU A 236 -10.94 -8.38 14.02
CA LEU A 236 -10.48 -7.68 12.84
C LEU A 236 -9.36 -6.69 13.18
N PHE A 237 -9.45 -6.00 14.33
CA PHE A 237 -8.37 -5.15 14.83
C PHE A 237 -7.08 -5.94 15.03
N ARG A 238 -7.17 -7.13 15.65
CA ARG A 238 -6.05 -8.06 15.84
C ARG A 238 -5.47 -8.54 14.51
N ARG A 239 -6.31 -8.84 13.51
CA ARG A 239 -5.85 -9.18 12.15
C ARG A 239 -5.11 -8.02 11.48
N SER A 240 -5.62 -6.78 11.61
CA SER A 240 -4.95 -5.58 11.10
C SER A 240 -3.58 -5.38 11.74
N LEU A 241 -3.44 -5.58 13.06
CA LEU A 241 -2.14 -5.53 13.75
C LEU A 241 -1.15 -6.55 13.20
N VAL A 242 -1.59 -7.78 12.96
CA VAL A 242 -0.74 -8.81 12.33
C VAL A 242 -0.30 -8.37 10.94
N ALA A 243 -1.22 -7.87 10.10
CA ALA A 243 -0.90 -7.40 8.76
C ALA A 243 0.09 -6.22 8.77
N MET A 244 -0.10 -5.24 9.66
CA MET A 244 0.82 -4.11 9.84
C MET A 244 2.20 -4.58 10.31
N ARG A 245 2.28 -5.49 11.28
CA ARG A 245 3.56 -6.04 11.74
C ARG A 245 4.32 -6.74 10.63
N LEU A 246 3.62 -7.46 9.76
CA LEU A 246 4.24 -8.09 8.60
C LEU A 246 4.88 -7.08 7.65
N LEU A 247 4.38 -5.85 7.60
CA LEU A 247 4.91 -4.75 6.78
C LEU A 247 5.98 -3.91 7.50
N CYS A 248 6.26 -4.18 8.78
CA CYS A 248 7.40 -3.57 9.48
C CYS A 248 8.69 -4.28 9.07
N TYR A 249 9.52 -3.61 8.27
CA TYR A 249 10.81 -4.14 7.85
C TYR A 249 11.82 -4.05 9.01
N GLN A 250 11.95 -5.17 9.72
CA GLN A 250 12.70 -5.31 10.95
C GLN A 250 14.18 -4.86 10.88
N PRO A 251 14.91 -5.00 9.76
CA PRO A 251 16.30 -4.55 9.70
C PRO A 251 16.53 -3.04 9.82
N SER A 252 15.59 -2.21 9.33
CA SER A 252 15.75 -0.74 9.35
C SER A 252 14.70 -0.01 10.20
N GLY A 253 13.55 -0.64 10.45
CA GLY A 253 12.38 0.00 11.06
C GLY A 253 11.42 0.64 10.05
N ALA A 254 11.74 0.64 8.76
CA ALA A 254 10.83 1.10 7.71
C ALA A 254 9.50 0.34 7.73
N ILE A 255 8.39 1.03 7.49
CA ILE A 255 7.06 0.41 7.37
C ILE A 255 6.60 0.57 5.92
N LEU A 256 6.30 -0.53 5.26
CA LEU A 256 5.91 -0.55 3.85
C LEU A 256 4.48 -0.05 3.65
N ALA A 257 4.23 0.61 2.51
CA ALA A 257 2.88 0.94 2.10
C ALA A 257 2.07 -0.32 1.71
N ALA A 258 2.66 -1.24 0.94
CA ALA A 258 2.11 -2.57 0.69
C ALA A 258 3.18 -3.61 0.34
N ALA A 259 2.80 -4.89 0.38
CA ALA A 259 3.66 -6.02 0.03
C ALA A 259 3.84 -6.27 -1.48
N THR A 260 3.12 -5.53 -2.33
CA THR A 260 2.94 -5.82 -3.76
C THR A 260 3.29 -4.63 -4.64
N CYS A 261 3.55 -4.91 -5.93
CA CYS A 261 3.66 -3.89 -6.96
C CYS A 261 2.68 -4.15 -8.11
N SER A 262 2.48 -3.15 -8.95
CA SER A 262 1.75 -3.25 -10.22
C SER A 262 0.33 -3.80 -10.12
N LEU A 263 -0.36 -3.51 -9.01
CA LEU A 263 -1.79 -3.74 -8.86
C LEU A 263 -2.50 -2.41 -9.11
N SER A 264 -3.25 -2.30 -10.20
CA SER A 264 -3.96 -1.06 -10.53
C SER A 264 -5.17 -0.82 -9.62
N GLN A 265 -5.44 0.45 -9.35
CA GLN A 265 -6.63 0.92 -8.60
C GLN A 265 -7.94 0.39 -9.21
N HIS A 266 -8.01 0.33 -10.54
CA HIS A 266 -9.02 -0.38 -11.31
C HIS A 266 -8.44 -0.82 -12.65
N PRO A 267 -9.00 -1.86 -13.31
CA PRO A 267 -8.50 -2.30 -14.61
C PRO A 267 -8.43 -1.15 -15.62
N GLY A 268 -7.28 -1.00 -16.29
CA GLY A 268 -7.04 -0.01 -17.33
C GLY A 268 -6.83 1.42 -16.83
N ALA A 269 -6.60 1.61 -15.53
CA ALA A 269 -6.31 2.93 -14.94
C ALA A 269 -4.95 3.51 -15.37
N GLY A 270 -4.01 2.66 -15.80
CA GLY A 270 -2.62 3.08 -16.02
C GLY A 270 -1.87 3.43 -14.72
N ALA A 271 -2.40 3.00 -13.57
CA ALA A 271 -1.94 3.31 -12.22
C ALA A 271 -1.37 2.06 -11.49
N ALA A 272 -0.70 1.18 -12.23
CA ALA A 272 -0.04 -0.02 -11.70
C ALA A 272 1.32 0.37 -11.07
N TYR A 273 1.32 0.88 -9.84
CA TYR A 273 2.54 1.36 -9.15
C TYR A 273 3.18 0.31 -8.24
N ASP A 274 4.45 0.50 -7.93
CA ASP A 274 5.16 -0.27 -6.92
C ASP A 274 4.97 0.34 -5.53
N TYR A 275 4.35 -0.41 -4.61
CA TYR A 275 4.05 0.03 -3.25
C TYR A 275 4.98 -0.63 -2.20
N ARG A 276 6.02 -1.36 -2.62
CA ARG A 276 6.93 -2.11 -1.72
C ARG A 276 7.99 -1.24 -1.04
N PHE A 277 7.76 0.07 -1.02
CA PHE A 277 8.63 1.09 -0.47
C PHE A 277 8.05 1.63 0.83
N CYS A 278 8.88 2.38 1.56
CA CYS A 278 8.41 3.15 2.71
C CYS A 278 8.06 4.55 2.25
N TRP A 279 6.76 4.84 2.08
CA TRP A 279 6.30 6.23 2.10
C TRP A 279 6.38 6.75 3.52
N ILE A 280 6.94 7.95 3.68
CA ILE A 280 7.10 8.56 5.01
C ILE A 280 5.74 8.80 5.66
N ARG A 281 4.73 9.24 4.90
CA ARG A 281 3.35 9.41 5.38
C ARG A 281 2.73 8.09 5.84
N ASP A 282 2.76 7.07 4.99
CA ASP A 282 2.15 5.77 5.26
C ASP A 282 2.77 5.10 6.50
N GLY A 283 4.10 5.16 6.61
CA GLY A 283 4.81 4.67 7.78
C GLY A 283 4.50 5.47 9.05
N ALA A 284 4.28 6.79 8.95
CA ALA A 284 3.89 7.62 10.08
C ALA A 284 2.48 7.27 10.60
N TYR A 285 1.49 7.11 9.71
CA TYR A 285 0.16 6.64 10.10
C TYR A 285 0.21 5.26 10.77
N ALA A 286 1.00 4.34 10.22
CA ALA A 286 1.17 3.02 10.81
C ALA A 286 1.85 3.08 12.18
N ALA A 287 2.87 3.92 12.35
CA ALA A 287 3.57 4.11 13.61
C ALA A 287 2.67 4.71 14.68
N SER A 288 1.88 5.75 14.37
CA SER A 288 0.89 6.31 15.29
C SER A 288 -0.12 5.26 15.73
N ALA A 289 -0.69 4.51 14.78
CA ALA A 289 -1.65 3.45 15.08
C ALA A 289 -1.05 2.33 15.94
N LEU A 290 0.21 1.94 15.71
CA LEU A 290 0.92 0.96 16.54
C LEU A 290 1.18 1.49 17.94
N ALA A 291 1.63 2.74 18.09
CA ALA A 291 1.83 3.37 19.39
C ALA A 291 0.52 3.39 20.22
N GLU A 292 -0.58 3.84 19.62
CA GLU A 292 -1.91 3.84 20.26
C GLU A 292 -2.40 2.43 20.62
N ALA A 293 -2.06 1.43 19.79
CA ALA A 293 -2.47 0.04 20.00
C ALA A 293 -1.62 -0.74 21.02
N GLY A 294 -0.59 -0.12 21.64
CA GLY A 294 0.29 -0.74 22.64
C GLY A 294 1.58 -1.33 22.09
N TYR A 295 2.02 -0.88 20.90
CA TYR A 295 3.21 -1.34 20.18
C TYR A 295 4.24 -0.20 19.97
N PRO A 296 4.77 0.40 21.06
CA PRO A 296 5.67 1.54 20.95
C PRO A 296 7.04 1.16 20.35
N ASP A 297 7.46 -0.11 20.42
CA ASP A 297 8.75 -0.55 19.87
C ASP A 297 8.76 -0.46 18.34
N GLU A 298 7.68 -0.93 17.71
CA GLU A 298 7.50 -0.85 16.26
C GLU A 298 7.35 0.60 15.79
N ALA A 299 6.60 1.42 16.53
CA ALA A 299 6.46 2.85 16.25
C ALA A 299 7.81 3.58 16.38
N ARG A 300 8.59 3.26 17.43
CA ARG A 300 9.93 3.81 17.64
C ARG A 300 10.88 3.44 16.51
N ALA A 301 10.85 2.19 16.04
CA ALA A 301 11.68 1.74 14.94
C ALA A 301 11.43 2.56 13.66
N PHE A 302 10.16 2.86 13.35
CA PHE A 302 9.82 3.75 12.24
C PHE A 302 10.31 5.18 12.46
N VAL A 303 10.08 5.76 13.65
CA VAL A 303 10.57 7.11 13.97
C VAL A 303 12.08 7.20 13.78
N ASP A 304 12.82 6.20 14.27
CA ASP A 304 14.27 6.12 14.09
C ASP A 304 14.66 5.99 12.60
N PHE A 305 13.94 5.19 11.82
CA PHE A 305 14.12 5.10 10.37
C PHE A 305 13.91 6.46 9.68
N ALA A 306 12.79 7.13 9.94
CA ALA A 306 12.45 8.42 9.34
C ALA A 306 13.53 9.47 9.62
N PHE A 307 13.98 9.59 10.88
CA PHE A 307 15.08 10.51 11.21
C PHE A 307 16.44 10.05 10.67
N SER A 308 16.66 8.77 10.41
CA SER A 308 17.90 8.28 9.79
C SER A 308 18.03 8.72 8.32
N VAL A 309 16.92 8.72 7.58
CA VAL A 309 16.89 9.13 6.15
C VAL A 309 16.71 10.64 5.94
N MET A 310 16.44 11.38 7.03
CA MET A 310 16.24 12.83 7.02
C MET A 310 17.46 13.56 6.46
N ASP A 311 17.23 14.43 5.47
CA ASP A 311 18.22 15.40 5.02
C ASP A 311 18.40 16.50 6.06
N ARG A 312 19.65 16.68 6.52
CA ARG A 312 20.00 17.64 7.59
C ARG A 312 20.60 18.93 7.05
N GLU A 313 20.73 19.08 5.73
CA GLU A 313 21.22 20.31 5.12
C GLU A 313 20.18 21.43 5.27
N CYS A 314 20.61 22.59 5.77
CA CYS A 314 19.73 23.73 6.02
C CYS A 314 19.02 24.17 4.73
N GLY A 315 17.70 24.35 4.80
CA GLY A 315 16.87 24.80 3.68
C GLY A 315 16.57 23.73 2.62
N LYS A 316 17.13 22.52 2.73
CA LYS A 316 16.70 21.35 1.96
C LYS A 316 15.43 20.76 2.58
N LYS A 317 14.66 20.06 1.75
CA LYS A 317 13.51 19.31 2.23
C LYS A 317 13.98 18.14 3.11
N PRO A 318 13.47 18.00 4.34
CA PRO A 318 13.91 16.94 5.26
C PRO A 318 13.67 15.54 4.69
N TRP A 319 12.55 15.34 3.98
CA TRP A 319 12.17 14.01 3.47
C TRP A 319 11.73 14.02 2.00
N GLN A 320 12.16 12.99 1.27
CA GLN A 320 11.50 12.54 0.05
C GLN A 320 10.15 11.88 0.41
N PRO A 321 9.16 11.84 -0.49
CA PRO A 321 7.91 11.12 -0.28
C PRO A 321 8.11 9.66 0.14
N LEU A 322 9.04 8.97 -0.53
CA LEU A 322 9.33 7.57 -0.29
C LEU A 322 10.82 7.25 -0.42
N TYR A 323 11.21 6.13 0.19
CA TYR A 323 12.55 5.57 0.19
C TYR A 323 12.50 4.05 -0.03
N GLY A 324 13.59 3.49 -0.55
CA GLY A 324 13.91 2.07 -0.39
C GLY A 324 13.82 1.68 1.08
N ILE A 325 13.42 0.44 1.37
CA ILE A 325 13.17 0.04 2.77
C ILE A 325 14.46 -0.03 3.61
N GLY A 326 15.63 0.03 2.99
CA GLY A 326 16.93 0.20 3.64
C GLY A 326 17.38 1.67 3.75
N GLY A 327 16.56 2.62 3.31
CA GLY A 327 16.85 4.05 3.27
C GLY A 327 17.44 4.52 1.94
N GLU A 328 17.43 3.67 0.91
CA GLU A 328 17.94 4.01 -0.42
C GLU A 328 17.13 5.18 -1.01
N ARG A 329 17.81 6.21 -1.53
CA ARG A 329 17.15 7.42 -2.06
C ARG A 329 16.65 7.28 -3.50
N ASP A 330 17.34 6.50 -4.33
CA ASP A 330 16.96 6.31 -5.74
C ASP A 330 15.94 5.19 -5.86
N CYS A 331 14.68 5.57 -6.09
CA CYS A 331 13.56 4.64 -6.32
C CYS A 331 13.05 4.73 -7.75
N ALA A 332 13.95 4.95 -8.71
CA ALA A 332 13.60 5.15 -10.12
C ALA A 332 12.62 4.09 -10.66
N GLU A 333 11.59 4.57 -11.35
CA GLU A 333 10.56 3.74 -11.97
C GLU A 333 11.10 3.09 -13.27
N GLU A 334 10.82 1.79 -13.44
CA GLU A 334 11.07 1.01 -14.66
C GLU A 334 9.76 0.33 -15.11
N GLU A 335 9.45 0.41 -16.41
CA GLU A 335 8.32 -0.29 -17.03
C GLU A 335 8.76 -1.64 -17.64
N LEU A 336 8.09 -2.71 -17.25
CA LEU A 336 8.31 -4.08 -17.72
C LEU A 336 7.22 -4.49 -18.70
N TRP A 337 7.47 -4.30 -19.99
CA TRP A 337 6.52 -4.60 -21.08
C TRP A 337 6.46 -6.07 -21.49
N HIS A 338 7.37 -6.91 -20.97
CA HIS A 338 7.40 -8.35 -21.27
C HIS A 338 6.46 -9.18 -20.38
N LEU A 339 5.78 -8.54 -19.43
CA LEU A 339 4.80 -9.14 -18.54
C LEU A 339 3.40 -8.68 -18.92
N GLU A 340 2.42 -9.56 -18.77
CA GLU A 340 1.02 -9.25 -19.06
C GLU A 340 0.41 -8.21 -18.10
N GLY A 341 0.91 -8.13 -16.86
CA GLY A 341 0.34 -7.30 -15.81
C GLY A 341 -0.82 -7.98 -15.10
N PHE A 342 -1.11 -7.54 -13.87
CA PHE A 342 -2.20 -8.09 -13.09
C PHE A 342 -3.53 -7.89 -13.84
N LEU A 343 -4.25 -8.99 -14.11
CA LEU A 343 -5.46 -9.01 -14.96
C LEU A 343 -5.25 -8.43 -16.38
N GLY A 344 -4.03 -8.52 -16.91
CA GLY A 344 -3.68 -7.99 -18.23
C GLY A 344 -3.43 -6.48 -18.26
N ASP A 345 -3.31 -5.83 -17.09
CA ASP A 345 -3.12 -4.38 -16.98
C ASP A 345 -1.63 -4.00 -17.11
N ALA A 346 -1.11 -4.08 -18.34
CA ALA A 346 0.23 -3.65 -18.68
C ALA A 346 0.34 -2.11 -18.83
N PRO A 347 1.53 -1.51 -18.59
CA PRO A 347 2.76 -2.17 -18.15
C PRO A 347 2.81 -2.44 -16.65
N VAL A 348 3.52 -3.51 -16.28
CA VAL A 348 4.07 -3.68 -14.93
C VAL A 348 5.10 -2.58 -14.67
N ARG A 349 5.04 -1.93 -13.51
CA ARG A 349 6.04 -0.98 -13.01
C ARG A 349 6.69 -1.46 -11.74
N ILE A 350 8.00 -1.29 -11.70
CA ILE A 350 8.83 -1.47 -10.51
C ILE A 350 9.50 -0.14 -10.19
N GLY A 351 9.78 0.12 -8.91
CA GLY A 351 10.15 1.48 -8.48
C GLY A 351 8.96 2.43 -8.54
N ASN A 352 9.15 3.67 -8.09
CA ASN A 352 8.08 4.65 -8.04
C ASN A 352 8.59 6.07 -8.21
N LEU A 353 8.09 6.78 -9.23
CA LEU A 353 8.49 8.15 -9.56
C LEU A 353 8.08 9.19 -8.50
N ALA A 354 7.22 8.87 -7.54
CA ALA A 354 6.86 9.79 -6.47
C ALA A 354 8.07 10.23 -5.62
N TYR A 355 9.17 9.47 -5.60
CA TYR A 355 10.35 9.80 -4.80
C TYR A 355 10.99 11.16 -5.11
N VAL A 356 10.81 11.70 -6.33
CA VAL A 356 11.33 13.02 -6.73
C VAL A 356 10.33 14.16 -6.51
N GLN A 357 9.11 13.87 -6.04
CA GLN A 357 8.11 14.89 -5.79
C GLN A 357 8.41 15.67 -4.51
N ILE A 358 7.91 16.90 -4.45
CA ILE A 358 7.91 17.72 -3.22
C ILE A 358 6.51 17.61 -2.61
N GLN A 359 6.45 17.20 -1.34
CA GLN A 359 5.23 16.98 -0.54
C GLN A 359 5.38 17.66 0.82
N ASN A 360 4.63 18.74 1.08
CA ASN A 360 4.80 19.55 2.29
C ASN A 360 3.95 19.06 3.49
N ASP A 361 3.40 17.85 3.38
CA ASP A 361 2.70 17.15 4.45
C ASP A 361 3.63 16.34 5.36
N LEU A 362 4.74 15.81 4.84
CA LEU A 362 5.59 14.82 5.52
C LEU A 362 6.12 15.30 6.87
N GLU A 363 6.41 16.59 7.00
CA GLU A 363 6.91 17.17 8.24
C GLU A 363 5.88 17.10 9.38
N GLY A 364 4.59 17.28 9.05
CA GLY A 364 3.51 17.11 10.01
C GLY A 364 3.33 15.64 10.40
N GLU A 365 3.39 14.75 9.42
CA GLU A 365 3.20 13.31 9.62
C GLU A 365 4.24 12.72 10.58
N VAL A 366 5.53 13.00 10.37
CA VAL A 366 6.61 12.47 11.22
C VAL A 366 6.55 13.07 12.63
N LEU A 367 6.26 14.36 12.77
CA LEU A 367 6.16 14.99 14.10
C LEU A 367 4.89 14.57 14.86
N GLU A 368 3.81 14.23 14.17
CA GLU A 368 2.64 13.60 14.78
C GLU A 368 2.98 12.20 15.31
N ALA A 369 3.62 11.35 14.49
CA ALA A 369 4.05 10.02 14.92
C ALA A 369 5.03 10.06 16.12
N LEU A 370 5.98 11.00 16.14
CA LEU A 370 6.87 11.21 17.29
C LEU A 370 6.08 11.66 18.53
N TRP A 371 5.06 12.50 18.36
CA TRP A 371 4.22 12.95 19.47
C TRP A 371 3.36 11.81 20.02
N ASP A 372 2.74 10.99 19.18
CA ASP A 372 1.94 9.84 19.60
C ASP A 372 2.78 8.80 20.32
N LEU A 373 4.01 8.55 19.84
CA LEU A 373 4.98 7.72 20.54
C LEU A 373 5.34 8.27 21.92
N TYR A 374 5.53 9.59 22.04
CA TYR A 374 5.74 10.24 23.33
C TYR A 374 4.50 10.13 24.24
N LEU A 375 3.28 10.26 23.71
CA LEU A 375 2.06 10.09 24.49
C LEU A 375 1.93 8.66 25.04
N ALA A 376 2.29 7.66 24.23
CA ALA A 376 2.23 6.25 24.60
C ALA A 376 3.29 5.85 25.65
N THR A 377 4.49 6.43 25.58
CA THR A 377 5.65 6.01 26.40
C THR A 377 6.01 6.98 27.53
N ARG A 378 5.65 8.25 27.39
CA ARG A 378 6.13 9.38 28.20
C ARG A 378 7.65 9.49 28.30
N ASP A 379 8.36 8.95 27.31
CA ASP A 379 9.83 8.99 27.25
C ASP A 379 10.33 10.39 26.85
N THR A 380 10.59 11.22 27.86
CA THR A 380 11.16 12.56 27.67
C THR A 380 12.61 12.51 27.20
N ARG A 381 13.33 11.41 27.40
CA ARG A 381 14.72 11.25 26.94
C ARG A 381 14.74 11.11 25.43
N LEU A 382 13.93 10.21 24.87
CA LEU A 382 13.76 10.10 23.42
C LEU A 382 13.41 11.46 22.80
N LEU A 383 12.43 12.14 23.41
CA LEU A 383 11.98 13.42 22.89
C LEU A 383 13.10 14.47 22.91
N ALA A 384 13.90 14.52 23.99
CA ALA A 384 15.06 15.40 24.09
C ALA A 384 16.15 15.04 23.07
N GLU A 385 16.44 13.76 22.85
CA GLU A 385 17.42 13.26 21.88
C GLU A 385 17.07 13.64 20.43
N ARG A 386 15.78 13.75 20.09
CA ARG A 386 15.32 14.11 18.73
C ARG A 386 15.04 15.60 18.56
N PHE A 387 15.05 16.39 19.63
CA PHE A 387 14.55 17.77 19.57
C PHE A 387 15.36 18.68 18.63
N ASP A 388 16.66 18.42 18.46
CA ASP A 388 17.48 19.12 17.46
C ASP A 388 17.05 18.81 16.02
N ASP A 389 16.60 17.59 15.74
CA ASP A 389 16.02 17.26 14.44
C ASP A 389 14.65 17.95 14.27
N VAL A 390 13.82 18.01 15.33
CA VAL A 390 12.56 18.79 15.34
C VAL A 390 12.80 20.26 14.99
N ARG A 391 13.85 20.88 15.54
CA ARG A 391 14.22 22.26 15.20
C ARG A 391 14.51 22.42 13.71
N ARG A 392 15.29 21.52 13.12
CA ARG A 392 15.62 21.54 11.68
C ARG A 392 14.38 21.39 10.81
N VAL A 393 13.47 20.49 11.18
CA VAL A 393 12.17 20.36 10.51
C VAL A 393 11.40 21.68 10.58
N MET A 394 11.36 22.32 11.73
CA MET A 394 10.66 23.59 11.90
C MET A 394 11.32 24.77 11.18
N GLU A 395 12.64 24.77 11.00
CA GLU A 395 13.35 25.72 10.15
C GLU A 395 12.89 25.58 8.68
N TYR A 396 12.80 24.36 8.17
CA TYR A 396 12.28 24.10 6.84
C TYR A 396 10.81 24.53 6.71
N VAL A 397 9.94 24.12 7.64
CA VAL A 397 8.51 24.49 7.62
C VAL A 397 8.37 26.01 7.61
N ARG A 398 9.06 26.73 8.51
CA ARG A 398 9.04 28.20 8.57
C ARG A 398 9.43 28.84 7.23
N ALA A 399 10.45 28.29 6.56
CA ALA A 399 10.96 28.84 5.32
C ALA A 399 10.10 28.49 4.09
N ARG A 400 9.43 27.34 4.09
CA ARG A 400 8.90 26.72 2.87
C ARG A 400 7.42 26.35 2.90
N TRP A 401 6.72 26.50 4.02
CA TRP A 401 5.30 26.13 4.09
C TRP A 401 4.44 26.88 3.07
N ARG A 402 4.87 28.06 2.60
CA ARG A 402 4.21 28.84 1.56
C ARG A 402 4.43 28.31 0.14
N ASP A 403 5.37 27.40 -0.09
CA ASP A 403 5.64 26.87 -1.43
C ASP A 403 4.56 25.86 -1.84
N PRO A 404 4.18 25.78 -3.14
CA PRO A 404 3.27 24.75 -3.62
C PRO A 404 3.96 23.38 -3.67
N ASP A 405 3.16 22.32 -3.61
CA ASP A 405 3.64 20.93 -3.53
C ASP A 405 2.74 19.97 -4.33
N SER A 406 3.03 18.68 -4.29
CA SER A 406 2.34 17.64 -5.08
C SER A 406 1.15 17.01 -4.34
N GLY A 407 0.97 17.35 -3.06
CA GLY A 407 -0.10 16.82 -2.21
C GLY A 407 0.03 15.33 -1.91
N LEU A 408 -0.80 14.84 -1.00
CA LEU A 408 -0.74 13.45 -0.54
C LEU A 408 -1.11 12.42 -1.64
N TRP A 409 -1.93 12.81 -2.61
CA TRP A 409 -2.40 11.93 -3.69
C TRP A 409 -1.44 11.83 -4.88
N GLU A 410 -0.36 12.61 -4.86
CA GLU A 410 0.73 12.52 -5.86
C GLU A 410 0.22 12.66 -7.29
N LEU A 411 -0.81 13.51 -7.46
CA LEU A 411 -1.49 13.71 -8.71
C LEU A 411 -0.50 14.20 -9.75
N ARG A 412 -0.17 13.26 -10.60
CA ARG A 412 0.78 13.35 -11.68
C ARG A 412 0.45 14.56 -12.59
N GLY A 413 1.26 15.62 -12.50
CA GLY A 413 1.14 16.85 -13.30
C GLY A 413 0.39 18.02 -12.64
N PHE A 414 0.07 17.94 -11.35
CA PHE A 414 -0.52 19.05 -10.59
C PHE A 414 0.34 19.41 -9.38
N VAL A 415 0.68 20.69 -9.27
CA VAL A 415 1.40 21.27 -8.14
C VAL A 415 0.62 22.49 -7.66
N GLY A 416 0.34 22.58 -6.36
CA GLY A 416 -0.49 23.66 -5.81
C GLY A 416 -0.37 23.79 -4.30
N HIS A 417 -1.09 24.76 -3.71
CA HIS A 417 -1.18 24.91 -2.26
C HIS A 417 -2.30 24.00 -1.72
N TYR A 418 -2.03 22.71 -1.62
CA TYR A 418 -3.01 21.75 -1.11
C TYR A 418 -3.41 22.09 0.33
N THR A 419 -4.72 22.15 0.58
CA THR A 419 -5.26 22.48 1.91
C THR A 419 -4.80 21.45 2.94
N HIS A 420 -4.73 20.17 2.54
CA HIS A 420 -4.16 19.10 3.35
C HIS A 420 -2.69 19.39 3.72
N SER A 421 -1.83 19.66 2.74
CA SER A 421 -0.40 19.91 2.99
C SER A 421 -0.19 21.10 3.93
N LYS A 422 -0.98 22.17 3.79
CA LYS A 422 -0.92 23.32 4.71
C LYS A 422 -1.44 22.98 6.11
N THR A 423 -2.46 22.13 6.20
CA THR A 423 -2.94 21.58 7.48
C THR A 423 -1.87 20.75 8.18
N MET A 424 -1.09 19.97 7.43
CA MET A 424 0.02 19.19 7.99
C MET A 424 1.24 20.05 8.35
N CYS A 425 1.51 21.15 7.63
CA CYS A 425 2.47 22.17 8.09
C CYS A 425 2.05 22.81 9.43
N PHE A 426 0.75 23.05 9.62
CA PHE A 426 0.20 23.45 10.93
C PHE A 426 0.43 22.36 11.98
N CYS A 427 0.13 21.10 11.65
CA CYS A 427 0.34 19.97 12.55
C CYS A 427 1.81 19.90 13.03
N ALA A 428 2.77 20.03 12.11
CA ALA A 428 4.19 20.08 12.44
C ALA A 428 4.50 21.14 13.51
N ALA A 429 4.04 22.38 13.29
CA ALA A 429 4.26 23.50 14.22
C ALA A 429 3.57 23.30 15.58
N ASP A 430 2.33 22.79 15.58
CA ASP A 430 1.58 22.50 16.81
C ASP A 430 2.25 21.39 17.63
N ARG A 431 2.62 20.28 16.98
CA ARG A 431 3.30 19.15 17.63
C ARG A 431 4.67 19.57 18.16
N ALA A 432 5.48 20.31 17.39
CA ALA A 432 6.75 20.86 17.86
C ALA A 432 6.58 21.79 19.08
N SER A 433 5.53 22.62 19.11
CA SER A 433 5.22 23.46 20.26
C SER A 433 4.91 22.62 21.52
N ARG A 434 4.09 21.58 21.39
CA ARG A 434 3.76 20.67 22.50
C ARG A 434 4.99 19.91 23.01
N MET A 435 5.83 19.43 22.10
CA MET A 435 7.09 18.78 22.44
C MET A 435 8.03 19.74 23.21
N ALA A 436 8.12 20.99 22.76
CA ALA A 436 8.93 22.01 23.43
C ALA A 436 8.44 22.25 24.87
N ARG A 437 7.12 22.36 25.10
CA ARG A 437 6.53 22.49 26.45
C ARG A 437 6.84 21.27 27.31
N ALA A 438 6.71 20.06 26.76
CA ALA A 438 7.02 18.82 27.48
C ALA A 438 8.50 18.74 27.93
N LEU A 439 9.40 19.46 27.25
CA LEU A 439 10.81 19.60 27.60
C LEU A 439 11.14 20.88 28.41
N GLY A 440 10.15 21.69 28.79
CA GLY A 440 10.36 22.95 29.51
C GLY A 440 10.96 24.08 28.67
N ARG A 441 10.86 24.00 27.34
CA ARG A 441 11.44 24.96 26.38
C ARG A 441 10.43 26.03 25.95
N GLU A 442 9.99 26.85 26.90
CA GLU A 442 8.85 27.78 26.72
C GLU A 442 9.02 28.80 25.57
N ARG A 443 10.24 29.34 25.37
CA ARG A 443 10.49 30.30 24.29
C ARG A 443 10.31 29.67 22.91
N GLU A 444 10.77 28.43 22.74
CA GLU A 444 10.65 27.69 21.49
C GLU A 444 9.20 27.24 21.27
N ALA A 445 8.54 26.80 22.34
CA ALA A 445 7.11 26.49 22.32
C ALA A 445 6.28 27.67 21.81
N ALA A 446 6.53 28.87 22.33
CA ALA A 446 5.85 30.09 21.89
C ALA A 446 6.15 30.42 20.42
N ALA A 447 7.40 30.27 19.98
CA ALA A 447 7.80 30.53 18.59
C ALA A 447 7.16 29.56 17.59
N PHE A 448 7.04 28.27 17.94
CA PHE A 448 6.35 27.28 17.11
C PHE A 448 4.84 27.46 17.13
N GLN A 449 4.25 27.82 18.28
CA GLN A 449 2.82 28.14 18.36
C GLN A 449 2.47 29.34 17.47
N SER A 450 3.29 30.39 17.48
CA SER A 450 3.07 31.57 16.63
C SER A 450 3.05 31.20 15.14
N LEU A 451 3.98 30.34 14.70
CA LEU A 451 3.99 29.83 13.33
C LEU A 451 2.75 28.95 13.03
N ALA A 452 2.32 28.12 13.99
CA ALA A 452 1.10 27.33 13.83
C ALA A 452 -0.12 28.26 13.62
N GLU A 453 -0.26 29.32 14.40
CA GLU A 453 -1.37 30.27 14.25
C GLU A 453 -1.31 31.06 12.93
N GLU A 454 -0.10 31.40 12.44
CA GLU A 454 0.10 31.98 11.11
C GLU A 454 -0.40 31.06 10.00
N ILE A 455 -0.03 29.77 10.03
CA ILE A 455 -0.46 28.78 9.05
C ILE A 455 -1.97 28.52 9.17
N ARG A 456 -2.49 28.42 10.40
CA ARG A 456 -3.94 28.28 10.66
C ARG A 456 -4.70 29.43 9.99
N ALA A 457 -4.27 30.66 10.20
CA ALA A 457 -4.92 31.83 9.60
C ALA A 457 -4.96 31.76 8.07
N ALA A 458 -3.87 31.33 7.42
CA ALA A 458 -3.82 31.15 5.97
C ALA A 458 -4.76 30.03 5.48
N VAL A 459 -4.77 28.87 6.15
CA VAL A 459 -5.69 27.77 5.80
C VAL A 459 -7.16 28.20 5.92
N LEU A 460 -7.50 28.96 6.95
CA LEU A 460 -8.87 29.47 7.14
C LEU A 460 -9.26 30.51 6.08
N ALA A 461 -8.33 31.37 5.69
CA ALA A 461 -8.57 32.43 4.72
C ALA A 461 -8.62 31.93 3.27
N GLU A 462 -7.75 30.98 2.91
CA GLU A 462 -7.53 30.59 1.51
C GLU A 462 -8.02 29.16 1.19
N GLY A 463 -8.07 28.29 2.21
CA GLY A 463 -8.52 26.91 2.08
C GLY A 463 -10.04 26.75 2.16
N PHE A 464 -10.74 27.63 2.88
CA PHE A 464 -12.20 27.65 2.89
C PHE A 464 -12.71 28.39 1.65
N ASN A 465 -13.49 27.69 0.82
CA ASN A 465 -14.00 28.26 -0.42
C ASN A 465 -15.47 28.65 -0.23
N ASP A 466 -15.76 29.96 -0.22
CA ASP A 466 -17.12 30.47 0.01
C ASP A 466 -18.14 30.01 -1.04
N ARG A 467 -17.70 29.80 -2.29
CA ARG A 467 -18.58 29.30 -3.36
C ARG A 467 -18.95 27.83 -3.13
N LEU A 468 -17.99 27.03 -2.70
CA LEU A 468 -18.21 25.63 -2.31
C LEU A 468 -18.99 25.52 -0.99
N GLY A 469 -18.82 26.52 -0.12
CA GLY A 469 -19.30 26.52 1.26
C GLY A 469 -18.57 25.50 2.15
N ALA A 470 -17.36 25.09 1.78
CA ALA A 470 -16.55 24.07 2.44
C ALA A 470 -15.05 24.29 2.19
N PHE A 471 -14.19 23.59 2.93
CA PHE A 471 -12.77 23.50 2.58
C PHE A 471 -12.57 22.75 1.26
N GLY A 472 -11.74 23.31 0.37
CA GLY A 472 -11.41 22.73 -0.93
C GLY A 472 -10.09 21.96 -0.94
N MET A 473 -9.83 21.23 -2.03
CA MET A 473 -8.62 20.43 -2.27
C MET A 473 -7.33 21.26 -2.11
N ALA A 474 -7.34 22.47 -2.66
CA ALA A 474 -6.23 23.41 -2.63
C ALA A 474 -6.75 24.84 -2.53
N PHE A 475 -5.89 25.76 -2.12
CA PHE A 475 -6.25 27.17 -1.94
C PHE A 475 -6.86 27.76 -3.22
N GLY A 476 -8.01 28.42 -3.06
CA GLY A 476 -8.77 29.02 -4.17
C GLY A 476 -9.41 28.03 -5.16
N VAL A 477 -9.21 26.70 -5.00
CA VAL A 477 -9.76 25.70 -5.91
C VAL A 477 -11.15 25.26 -5.43
N PRO A 478 -12.24 25.49 -6.20
CA PRO A 478 -13.61 25.12 -5.82
C PRO A 478 -13.90 23.64 -6.11
N LEU A 479 -13.02 22.77 -5.64
CA LEU A 479 -13.13 21.32 -5.76
C LEU A 479 -13.02 20.70 -4.38
N LEU A 480 -13.95 19.80 -4.04
CA LEU A 480 -13.89 19.05 -2.80
C LEU A 480 -12.85 17.93 -2.90
N ASP A 481 -12.19 17.64 -1.79
CA ASP A 481 -11.34 16.46 -1.62
C ASP A 481 -11.47 15.97 -0.17
N SER A 482 -11.57 14.67 0.04
CA SER A 482 -11.77 14.09 1.37
C SER A 482 -10.57 14.30 2.30
N SER A 483 -9.39 14.62 1.77
CA SER A 483 -8.18 14.88 2.57
C SER A 483 -8.33 16.07 3.52
N VAL A 484 -9.29 16.99 3.28
CA VAL A 484 -9.56 18.09 4.20
C VAL A 484 -10.17 17.65 5.53
N LEU A 485 -10.57 16.37 5.66
CA LEU A 485 -10.87 15.75 6.97
C LEU A 485 -9.67 15.77 7.91
N ALA A 486 -8.44 15.98 7.43
CA ALA A 486 -7.26 16.22 8.27
C ALA A 486 -7.40 17.47 9.15
N ILE A 487 -8.24 18.45 8.79
CA ILE A 487 -8.44 19.69 9.57
C ILE A 487 -8.90 19.40 11.00
N PRO A 488 -10.01 18.68 11.23
CA PRO A 488 -10.39 18.28 12.58
C PRO A 488 -9.48 17.21 13.20
N LEU A 489 -8.89 16.32 12.39
CA LEU A 489 -8.05 15.23 12.92
C LEU A 489 -6.73 15.73 13.52
N THR A 490 -6.14 16.78 12.94
CA THR A 490 -4.91 17.41 13.45
C THR A 490 -5.16 18.40 14.59
N GLY A 491 -6.41 18.84 14.76
CA GLY A 491 -6.80 19.90 15.69
C GLY A 491 -6.66 21.33 15.15
N LEU A 492 -6.52 21.49 13.82
CA LEU A 492 -6.54 22.83 13.17
C LEU A 492 -7.88 23.54 13.40
N LEU A 493 -8.98 22.80 13.44
CA LEU A 493 -10.26 23.27 13.98
C LEU A 493 -10.90 22.17 14.81
N PRO A 494 -11.71 22.50 15.83
CA PRO A 494 -12.53 21.48 16.49
C PRO A 494 -13.54 20.90 15.49
N ALA A 495 -13.93 19.64 15.68
CA ALA A 495 -14.89 18.97 14.80
C ALA A 495 -16.30 19.60 14.84
N SER A 496 -16.58 20.42 15.86
CA SER A 496 -17.80 21.23 16.01
C SER A 496 -17.74 22.61 15.36
N ASP A 497 -16.62 23.02 14.75
CA ASP A 497 -16.55 24.29 14.00
C ASP A 497 -17.51 24.24 12.81
N GLN A 498 -18.31 25.30 12.64
CA GLN A 498 -19.34 25.35 11.59
C GLN A 498 -18.78 25.12 10.17
N ARG A 499 -17.54 25.53 9.89
CA ARG A 499 -16.89 25.29 8.59
C ARG A 499 -16.54 23.82 8.41
N VAL A 500 -16.09 23.14 9.47
CA VAL A 500 -15.85 21.70 9.47
C VAL A 500 -17.16 20.95 9.26
N GLU A 501 -18.22 21.30 9.99
CA GLU A 501 -19.52 20.64 9.84
C GLU A 501 -20.08 20.76 8.42
N ARG A 502 -20.00 21.95 7.81
CA ARG A 502 -20.40 22.17 6.42
C ARG A 502 -19.55 21.34 5.45
N THR A 503 -18.25 21.22 5.71
CA THR A 503 -17.33 20.43 4.90
C THR A 503 -17.62 18.94 4.99
N VAL A 504 -17.82 18.40 6.20
CA VAL A 504 -18.20 17.01 6.44
C VAL A 504 -19.52 16.68 5.74
N ARG A 505 -20.53 17.54 5.91
CA ARG A 505 -21.82 17.38 5.24
C ARG A 505 -21.67 17.36 3.71
N ARG A 506 -20.82 18.22 3.15
CA ARG A 506 -20.53 18.26 1.71
C ARG A 506 -19.85 16.97 1.23
N ILE A 507 -18.92 16.41 2.01
CA ILE A 507 -18.28 15.12 1.73
C ILE A 507 -19.31 13.99 1.77
N GLU A 508 -20.21 13.98 2.76
CA GLU A 508 -21.30 13.01 2.84
C GLU A 508 -22.29 13.12 1.67
N GLU A 509 -22.58 14.32 1.21
CA GLU A 509 -23.49 14.56 0.08
C GLU A 509 -22.88 14.24 -1.29
N GLU A 510 -21.57 14.47 -1.48
CA GLU A 510 -20.93 14.50 -2.81
C GLU A 510 -19.86 13.45 -3.05
N LEU A 511 -19.22 12.92 -2.01
CA LEU A 511 -18.15 11.91 -2.12
C LEU A 511 -18.49 10.59 -1.44
N THR A 512 -19.64 10.49 -0.77
CA THR A 512 -20.01 9.29 -0.02
C THR A 512 -21.05 8.48 -0.77
N VAL A 513 -20.79 7.18 -0.85
CA VAL A 513 -21.63 6.19 -1.53
C VAL A 513 -21.68 4.96 -0.66
N ALA A 514 -22.89 4.55 -0.24
CA ALA A 514 -23.11 3.43 0.68
C ALA A 514 -22.24 3.52 1.96
N ASP A 515 -22.18 4.71 2.57
CA ASP A 515 -21.37 5.03 3.76
C ASP A 515 -19.84 4.94 3.56
N MET A 516 -19.37 4.74 2.33
CA MET A 516 -17.96 4.72 1.96
C MET A 516 -17.58 5.98 1.18
N VAL A 517 -16.37 6.50 1.38
CA VAL A 517 -15.93 7.81 0.87
C VAL A 517 -14.96 7.65 -0.31
N GLN A 518 -15.15 8.47 -1.35
CA GLN A 518 -14.22 8.65 -2.47
C GLN A 518 -13.21 9.75 -2.13
N ARG A 519 -11.99 9.69 -2.70
CA ARG A 519 -10.97 10.74 -2.48
C ARG A 519 -11.43 12.10 -3.00
N ASN A 520 -11.95 12.13 -4.21
CA ASN A 520 -12.39 13.34 -4.90
C ASN A 520 -13.48 13.00 -5.94
N PRO A 521 -14.18 13.99 -6.51
CA PRO A 521 -15.31 13.74 -7.42
C PRO A 521 -14.95 13.06 -8.74
N PHE A 522 -13.66 12.95 -9.07
CA PHE A 522 -13.20 12.35 -10.32
C PHE A 522 -12.96 10.85 -10.19
N GLU A 523 -12.86 10.34 -8.97
CA GLU A 523 -12.60 8.93 -8.72
C GLU A 523 -13.88 8.11 -8.67
N ARG A 524 -13.78 6.87 -9.16
CA ARG A 524 -14.90 5.92 -9.15
C ARG A 524 -14.81 4.95 -7.98
N SER A 525 -13.60 4.67 -7.53
CA SER A 525 -13.30 3.76 -6.44
C SER A 525 -13.53 4.41 -5.09
N LEU A 526 -14.02 3.61 -4.16
CA LEU A 526 -14.16 3.99 -2.75
C LEU A 526 -12.81 3.76 -2.06
N PHE A 527 -12.48 4.60 -1.08
CA PHE A 527 -11.18 4.61 -0.44
C PHE A 527 -11.32 4.45 1.07
N GLN A 528 -10.76 3.37 1.61
CA GLN A 528 -11.04 2.96 2.99
C GLN A 528 -10.46 3.92 4.03
N LEU A 529 -9.23 4.42 3.81
CA LEU A 529 -8.56 5.33 4.76
C LEU A 529 -9.42 6.55 5.08
N VAL A 530 -9.91 7.25 4.05
CA VAL A 530 -10.70 8.48 4.21
C VAL A 530 -12.11 8.18 4.71
N THR A 531 -12.60 6.96 4.51
CA THR A 531 -13.84 6.49 5.14
C THR A 531 -13.66 6.34 6.65
N PHE A 532 -12.55 5.74 7.09
CA PHE A 532 -12.21 5.72 8.53
C PHE A 532 -11.91 7.11 9.09
N TRP A 533 -11.36 8.03 8.30
CA TRP A 533 -11.22 9.43 8.72
C TRP A 533 -12.57 10.09 8.96
N LEU A 534 -13.55 9.85 8.09
CA LEU A 534 -14.91 10.36 8.29
C LEU A 534 -15.55 9.79 9.57
N ALA A 535 -15.37 8.48 9.84
CA ALA A 535 -15.82 7.87 11.09
C ALA A 535 -15.16 8.52 12.32
N ARG A 536 -13.83 8.75 12.28
CA ARG A 536 -13.10 9.45 13.35
C ARG A 536 -13.63 10.87 13.57
N VAL A 537 -13.93 11.60 12.50
CA VAL A 537 -14.49 12.96 12.61
C VAL A 537 -15.86 12.94 13.27
N HIS A 538 -16.75 12.00 12.92
CA HIS A 538 -18.03 11.84 13.60
C HIS A 538 -17.87 11.46 15.08
N ALA A 539 -16.92 10.58 15.41
CA ALA A 539 -16.60 10.26 16.79
C ALA A 539 -16.12 11.49 17.58
N LEU A 540 -15.27 12.34 16.98
CA LEU A 540 -14.82 13.61 17.58
C LEU A 540 -15.96 14.63 17.79
N ARG A 541 -17.06 14.51 17.04
CA ARG A 541 -18.28 15.32 17.22
C ARG A 541 -19.20 14.78 18.32
N GLY A 542 -18.87 13.62 18.88
CA GLY A 542 -19.74 12.90 19.83
C GLY A 542 -20.81 12.03 19.15
N ASP A 543 -20.79 11.88 17.83
CA ASP A 543 -21.71 11.01 17.09
C ASP A 543 -21.13 9.59 16.93
N GLY A 544 -21.11 8.86 18.04
CA GLY A 544 -20.61 7.49 18.08
C GLY A 544 -21.45 6.52 17.25
N ALA A 545 -22.75 6.79 17.09
CA ALA A 545 -23.64 5.94 16.30
C ALA A 545 -23.30 6.03 14.81
N ARG A 546 -23.12 7.25 14.28
CA ARG A 546 -22.69 7.45 12.89
C ARG A 546 -21.29 6.92 12.65
N ALA A 547 -20.36 7.14 13.58
CA ALA A 547 -19.01 6.58 13.51
C ALA A 547 -19.03 5.05 13.43
N SER A 548 -19.83 4.38 14.27
CA SER A 548 -19.98 2.91 14.25
C SER A 548 -20.56 2.42 12.92
N GLN A 549 -21.59 3.08 12.40
CA GLN A 549 -22.19 2.72 11.10
C GLN A 549 -21.16 2.75 9.96
N ILE A 550 -20.31 3.79 9.92
CA ILE A 550 -19.27 3.92 8.89
C ILE A 550 -18.18 2.85 9.08
N ILE A 551 -17.78 2.55 10.32
CA ILE A 551 -16.86 1.45 10.61
C ILE A 551 -17.46 0.11 10.15
N ASP A 552 -18.73 -0.17 10.46
CA ASP A 552 -19.44 -1.37 10.01
C ASP A 552 -19.49 -1.46 8.47
N ALA A 553 -19.66 -0.32 7.79
CA ALA A 553 -19.59 -0.26 6.33
C ALA A 553 -18.20 -0.68 5.82
N CYS A 554 -17.11 -0.12 6.37
CA CYS A 554 -15.75 -0.51 6.00
C CYS A 554 -15.48 -2.00 6.27
N THR A 555 -15.81 -2.49 7.48
CA THR A 555 -15.45 -3.85 7.90
C THR A 555 -16.14 -4.94 7.09
N ARG A 556 -17.33 -4.68 6.54
CA ARG A 556 -18.01 -5.59 5.59
C ARG A 556 -17.25 -5.83 4.28
N HIS A 557 -16.27 -4.99 3.96
CA HIS A 557 -15.42 -5.12 2.78
C HIS A 557 -14.06 -5.77 3.06
N ALA A 558 -13.81 -6.23 4.29
CA ALA A 558 -12.68 -7.10 4.56
C ALA A 558 -12.81 -8.42 3.76
N THR A 559 -11.67 -9.00 3.36
CA THR A 559 -11.66 -10.34 2.77
C THR A 559 -12.06 -11.40 3.81
N ASP A 560 -12.32 -12.62 3.36
CA ASP A 560 -12.56 -13.77 4.26
C ASP A 560 -11.38 -14.03 5.22
N LEU A 561 -10.19 -13.48 4.89
CA LEU A 561 -8.98 -13.54 5.70
C LEU A 561 -8.77 -12.29 6.58
N GLY A 562 -9.73 -11.35 6.58
CA GLY A 562 -9.70 -10.11 7.36
C GLY A 562 -8.70 -9.08 6.84
N LEU A 563 -8.37 -9.09 5.54
CA LEU A 563 -7.49 -8.10 4.91
C LEU A 563 -8.30 -7.03 4.18
N PHE A 564 -7.74 -5.82 4.08
CA PHE A 564 -8.37 -4.70 3.40
C PHE A 564 -7.63 -4.34 2.10
N PHE A 565 -8.38 -3.85 1.12
CA PHE A 565 -7.86 -3.23 -0.09
C PHE A 565 -7.77 -1.72 0.05
N GLU A 566 -6.81 -1.08 -0.62
CA GLU A 566 -6.74 0.37 -0.72
C GLU A 566 -8.04 0.93 -1.35
N HIS A 567 -8.40 0.38 -2.50
CA HIS A 567 -9.56 0.77 -3.28
C HIS A 567 -10.59 -0.36 -3.39
N LEU A 568 -11.87 0.01 -3.34
CA LEU A 568 -12.99 -0.86 -3.66
C LEU A 568 -13.66 -0.37 -4.94
N LEU A 569 -13.88 -1.28 -5.89
CA LEU A 569 -14.67 -0.97 -7.07
C LEU A 569 -16.12 -0.78 -6.63
N SER A 570 -16.68 0.39 -6.92
CA SER A 570 -18.13 0.60 -6.83
C SER A 570 -18.82 -0.28 -7.89
N ASP A 571 -19.93 -0.92 -7.54
CA ASP A 571 -20.78 -1.65 -8.50
C ASP A 571 -21.17 -0.66 -9.62
N PRO A 572 -21.11 -1.01 -10.92
CA PRO A 572 -21.60 -0.14 -12.00
C PRO A 572 -23.06 0.33 -11.83
N GLU A 573 -23.88 -0.41 -11.07
CA GLU A 573 -25.26 -0.04 -10.68
C GLU A 573 -25.31 0.89 -9.47
N THR A 574 -24.18 1.09 -8.76
CA THR A 574 -24.11 2.00 -7.61
C THR A 574 -24.48 3.40 -8.08
N PRO A 575 -25.47 4.06 -7.44
CA PRO A 575 -25.84 5.41 -7.78
C PRO A 575 -24.60 6.29 -7.77
N ARG A 576 -24.33 6.96 -8.89
CA ARG A 576 -23.27 7.96 -8.94
C ARG A 576 -23.55 9.00 -7.85
N PRO A 577 -22.53 9.54 -7.17
CA PRO A 577 -22.74 10.75 -6.40
C PRO A 577 -23.48 11.72 -7.31
N ARG A 578 -24.53 12.35 -6.78
CA ARG A 578 -25.30 13.32 -7.56
C ARG A 578 -24.25 14.26 -8.15
N ILE A 579 -24.27 14.45 -9.47
CA ILE A 579 -23.29 15.27 -10.20
C ILE A 579 -23.71 16.76 -10.26
N PRO A 580 -24.29 17.43 -9.24
CA PRO A 580 -24.28 18.86 -9.25
C PRO A 580 -22.90 19.38 -8.82
N ALA A 581 -21.92 18.60 -8.35
CA ALA A 581 -20.56 19.10 -8.08
C ALA A 581 -19.86 19.56 -9.36
N LEU A 582 -19.70 18.69 -10.37
CA LEU A 582 -19.05 19.02 -11.64
C LEU A 582 -19.88 20.02 -12.47
N ALA A 583 -21.21 19.91 -12.43
CA ALA A 583 -22.11 20.86 -13.08
C ALA A 583 -22.15 22.22 -12.34
N ARG A 584 -22.06 22.28 -11.00
CA ARG A 584 -21.90 23.53 -10.23
C ARG A 584 -20.51 24.09 -10.37
N THR A 585 -19.44 23.32 -10.30
CA THR A 585 -18.08 23.80 -10.57
C THR A 585 -18.01 24.35 -11.99
N ALA A 586 -18.51 23.65 -13.01
CA ALA A 586 -18.58 24.17 -14.37
C ALA A 586 -19.48 25.42 -14.48
N ARG A 587 -20.67 25.42 -13.88
CA ARG A 587 -21.64 26.53 -13.91
C ARG A 587 -21.15 27.75 -13.11
N ASP A 588 -20.60 27.56 -11.93
CA ASP A 588 -20.13 28.59 -11.01
C ASP A 588 -18.74 29.11 -11.44
N LEU A 589 -17.95 28.33 -12.18
CA LEU A 589 -16.81 28.83 -12.97
C LEU A 589 -17.30 29.70 -14.15
N PHE A 590 -18.39 29.31 -14.81
CA PHE A 590 -19.00 30.10 -15.90
C PHE A 590 -19.62 31.42 -15.40
N LEU A 591 -20.31 31.38 -14.25
CA LEU A 591 -20.98 32.52 -13.63
C LEU A 591 -20.02 33.39 -12.80
N GLY A 592 -18.97 32.82 -12.23
CA GLY A 592 -18.07 33.50 -11.29
C GLY A 592 -16.86 34.21 -11.90
N HIS A 593 -16.69 34.18 -13.22
CA HIS A 593 -15.54 34.77 -13.92
C HIS A 593 -15.88 35.94 -14.86
N GLY A 594 -17.14 36.34 -14.97
CA GLY A 594 -17.57 37.61 -15.59
C GLY A 594 -17.21 37.83 -17.07
N SER A 595 -16.46 36.93 -17.72
CA SER A 595 -16.09 37.02 -19.13
C SER A 595 -15.64 35.67 -19.72
N LEU A 596 -15.86 35.51 -21.02
CA LEU A 596 -15.38 34.38 -21.83
C LEU A 596 -13.85 34.20 -21.78
N ALA A 597 -13.09 35.25 -21.48
CA ALA A 597 -11.62 35.23 -21.49
C ALA A 597 -11.04 34.38 -20.33
N ALA A 598 -11.61 34.49 -19.13
CA ALA A 598 -11.17 33.70 -17.98
C ALA A 598 -11.62 32.22 -18.05
N PHE A 599 -12.79 31.96 -18.66
CA PHE A 599 -13.17 30.61 -19.05
C PHE A 599 -12.22 30.05 -20.12
N ALA A 600 -11.77 30.88 -21.07
CA ALA A 600 -10.77 30.50 -22.06
C ALA A 600 -9.39 30.28 -21.45
N ASP A 601 -8.98 31.00 -20.40
CA ASP A 601 -7.71 30.78 -19.69
C ASP A 601 -7.71 29.51 -18.85
N PHE A 602 -8.81 29.20 -18.14
CA PHE A 602 -8.95 27.93 -17.44
C PHE A 602 -9.15 26.76 -18.41
N SER A 603 -9.91 26.96 -19.48
CA SER A 603 -10.01 25.99 -20.58
C SER A 603 -8.67 25.83 -21.28
N ALA A 604 -7.84 26.87 -21.39
CA ALA A 604 -6.47 26.81 -21.90
C ALA A 604 -5.50 26.21 -20.89
N MET A 605 -5.75 26.29 -19.58
CA MET A 605 -5.02 25.58 -18.54
C MET A 605 -5.35 24.08 -18.61
N LEU A 606 -6.63 23.71 -18.61
CA LEU A 606 -7.12 22.34 -18.85
C LEU A 606 -6.67 21.84 -20.23
N TRP A 607 -6.71 22.66 -21.28
CA TRP A 607 -6.31 22.28 -22.63
C TRP A 607 -4.81 22.27 -22.82
N ARG A 608 -4.00 23.10 -22.12
CA ARG A 608 -2.54 22.91 -22.03
C ARG A 608 -2.21 21.61 -21.28
N TYR A 609 -3.00 21.31 -20.25
CA TYR A 609 -2.96 20.06 -19.50
C TYR A 609 -3.38 18.83 -20.34
N PHE A 610 -4.29 18.98 -21.32
CA PHE A 610 -4.78 17.91 -22.20
C PHE A 610 -4.12 17.84 -23.60
N ARG A 611 -3.60 18.93 -24.18
CA ARG A 611 -3.10 19.02 -25.58
C ARG A 611 -1.71 18.43 -25.79
N HIS A 612 -0.95 18.14 -24.74
CA HIS A 612 0.28 17.33 -24.88
C HIS A 612 0.02 15.83 -25.14
N ARG A 613 -1.23 15.44 -25.44
CA ARG A 613 -1.69 14.04 -25.55
C ARG A 613 -2.12 13.59 -26.95
N HIS A 614 -1.52 14.07 -28.05
CA HIS A 614 -1.75 13.46 -29.37
C HIS A 614 -0.71 12.37 -29.70
N PRO A 615 -1.08 11.07 -29.65
CA PRO A 615 -0.39 10.02 -30.38
C PRO A 615 -1.14 9.74 -31.69
N THR A 616 -1.02 10.64 -32.67
CA THR A 616 -1.35 10.31 -34.06
C THR A 616 -0.16 10.61 -34.95
N ALA A 617 0.96 9.92 -34.72
CA ALA A 617 2.00 9.69 -35.71
C ALA A 617 2.97 8.62 -35.20
N ARG A 618 3.19 7.59 -36.04
CA ARG A 618 4.33 6.67 -36.13
C ARG A 618 5.31 6.60 -34.94
N LYS A 619 5.59 5.38 -34.47
CA LYS A 619 6.71 5.00 -33.57
C LYS A 619 7.81 6.08 -33.55
N PRO A 620 7.95 6.89 -32.49
CA PRO A 620 9.03 7.86 -32.43
C PRO A 620 10.36 7.09 -32.41
N ARG A 621 11.28 7.44 -33.32
CA ARG A 621 12.67 7.01 -33.22
C ARG A 621 13.20 7.49 -31.88
N ARG A 622 13.70 6.55 -31.07
CA ARG A 622 14.32 6.81 -29.76
C ARG A 622 15.32 7.97 -29.89
N PRO A 623 15.14 9.11 -29.21
CA PRO A 623 16.21 10.08 -29.09
C PRO A 623 17.34 9.45 -28.26
N ARG A 624 18.58 9.53 -28.74
CA ARG A 624 19.77 9.19 -27.95
C ARG A 624 20.00 10.29 -26.93
N LEU A 625 19.30 10.21 -25.80
CA LEU A 625 19.58 11.02 -24.62
C LEU A 625 20.58 10.28 -23.74
N GLY A 626 21.51 11.01 -23.12
CA GLY A 626 22.46 10.46 -22.16
C GLY A 626 21.76 9.84 -20.93
N PRO A 627 22.45 8.99 -20.16
CA PRO A 627 21.84 8.16 -19.10
C PRO A 627 21.06 8.96 -18.04
N GLU A 628 21.51 10.15 -17.66
CA GLU A 628 20.83 11.00 -16.66
C GLU A 628 19.58 11.71 -17.21
N ALA A 629 19.66 12.27 -18.42
CA ALA A 629 18.51 12.93 -19.05
C ALA A 629 17.41 11.93 -19.47
N ALA A 630 17.78 10.67 -19.73
CA ALA A 630 16.84 9.59 -20.02
C ALA A 630 16.04 9.11 -18.79
N ARG A 631 16.52 9.34 -17.56
CA ARG A 631 15.79 9.02 -16.32
C ARG A 631 14.69 10.03 -16.02
N LEU A 632 14.92 11.32 -16.26
CA LEU A 632 13.96 12.40 -15.96
C LEU A 632 12.78 12.51 -16.95
N PHE A 633 12.93 12.00 -18.19
CA PHE A 633 11.91 12.15 -19.24
C PHE A 633 11.04 10.90 -19.50
N ARG A 634 11.32 9.75 -18.84
CA ARG A 634 10.63 8.48 -19.09
C ARG A 634 9.57 8.14 -18.04
N GLY A 635 8.64 9.06 -17.77
CA GLY A 635 7.57 8.84 -16.78
C GLY A 635 6.24 9.55 -17.04
N ASN A 636 6.02 10.10 -18.24
CA ASN A 636 4.90 11.00 -18.49
C ASN A 636 3.60 10.29 -18.91
N PHE A 637 2.81 9.92 -17.89
CA PHE A 637 1.34 10.08 -17.75
C PHE A 637 0.39 9.26 -18.67
N PRO A 638 -0.82 8.82 -18.21
CA PRO A 638 -1.70 9.53 -17.25
C PRO A 638 -2.43 8.70 -16.17
N GLN A 639 -2.54 9.26 -14.95
CA GLN A 639 -3.46 8.83 -13.88
C GLN A 639 -4.91 9.32 -14.06
N LEU A 640 -5.24 10.06 -15.13
CA LEU A 640 -6.56 10.67 -15.27
C LEU A 640 -7.17 10.30 -16.62
N PHE A 641 -8.02 9.26 -16.53
CA PHE A 641 -8.98 8.72 -17.51
C PHE A 641 -8.42 8.03 -18.76
N SER A 642 -9.10 6.94 -19.16
CA SER A 642 -9.38 6.72 -20.58
C SER A 642 -10.20 7.92 -21.05
N HIS A 643 -9.62 8.74 -21.92
CA HIS A 643 -10.12 10.01 -22.47
C HIS A 643 -11.64 10.07 -22.73
N GLU A 644 -12.25 8.93 -23.02
CA GLU A 644 -13.64 8.75 -23.39
C GLU A 644 -14.66 9.18 -22.30
N GLY A 645 -14.36 8.96 -21.01
CA GLY A 645 -15.30 9.28 -19.93
C GLY A 645 -15.50 10.78 -19.69
N LEU A 646 -14.39 11.53 -19.74
CA LEU A 646 -14.39 12.99 -19.62
C LEU A 646 -15.02 13.63 -20.85
N VAL A 647 -14.65 13.16 -22.06
CA VAL A 647 -15.23 13.63 -23.32
C VAL A 647 -16.74 13.37 -23.36
N ARG A 648 -17.23 12.19 -22.97
CA ARG A 648 -18.68 11.91 -22.92
C ARG A 648 -19.41 12.79 -21.89
N SER A 649 -18.78 13.10 -20.76
CA SER A 649 -19.37 13.98 -19.74
C SER A 649 -19.46 15.42 -20.24
N LEU A 650 -18.41 15.92 -20.90
CA LEU A 650 -18.38 17.23 -21.55
C LEU A 650 -19.38 17.32 -22.71
N LEU A 651 -19.48 16.29 -23.55
CA LEU A 651 -20.46 16.23 -24.66
C LEU A 651 -21.90 16.06 -24.19
N SER A 652 -22.13 15.49 -23.00
CA SER A 652 -23.49 15.41 -22.42
C SER A 652 -24.02 16.77 -21.97
N LEU A 653 -23.13 17.71 -21.64
CA LEU A 653 -23.47 19.09 -21.30
C LEU A 653 -23.86 19.91 -22.55
N GLU A 654 -23.30 19.60 -23.72
CA GLU A 654 -23.71 20.21 -25.01
C GLU A 654 -25.17 19.88 -25.37
N ARG A 655 -25.68 18.71 -24.99
CA ARG A 655 -27.08 18.32 -25.29
C ARG A 655 -28.11 19.14 -24.50
N PHE A 656 -27.71 19.79 -23.41
CA PHE A 656 -28.56 20.72 -22.66
C PHE A 656 -28.56 22.15 -23.23
N GLN A 657 -27.81 22.42 -24.30
CA GLN A 657 -27.67 23.75 -24.91
C GLN A 657 -28.48 23.97 -26.19
N ARG A 658 -29.29 23.00 -26.65
CA ARG A 658 -30.22 23.31 -27.75
C ARG A 658 -31.42 24.08 -27.17
N PRO A 659 -31.67 25.34 -27.58
CA PRO A 659 -32.94 25.98 -27.27
C PRO A 659 -34.04 25.12 -27.90
N VAL A 660 -35.02 24.72 -27.11
CA VAL A 660 -36.33 24.36 -27.67
C VAL A 660 -36.81 25.61 -28.36
N ALA A 661 -36.84 25.59 -29.70
CA ALA A 661 -37.35 26.71 -30.48
C ALA A 661 -38.79 27.00 -30.00
N PRO A 662 -39.18 28.27 -29.82
CA PRO A 662 -40.55 28.60 -29.46
C PRO A 662 -41.45 28.10 -30.59
N SER A 663 -42.33 27.17 -30.25
CA SER A 663 -43.50 26.87 -31.05
C SER A 663 -44.39 28.10 -31.05
N GLU A 664 -44.73 28.64 -32.22
CA GLU A 664 -46.08 29.09 -32.59
C GLU A 664 -46.11 29.74 -33.99
N PRO A 665 -47.25 29.71 -34.70
CA PRO A 665 -48.44 28.86 -34.54
C PRO A 665 -48.47 27.66 -35.50
#